data_AF-A0A972QRP1-F1
#
_entry.id   AF-A0A972QRP1-F1
#
_cell.length_a   1.000
_cell.length_b   1.000
_cell.length_c   1.000
_cell.angle_alpha   90.00
_cell.angle_beta   90.00
_cell.angle_gamma   90.00
#
_symmetry.space_group_name_H-M   'P 1'
#
loop_
_entity.id
_entity.type
_entity.pdbx_description
1 polymer ?
#
loop_
_entity_poly.entity_id
_entity_poly.type
_entity_poly.pdbx_seq_one_letter_code
_entity_poly.pdbx_strand_id
1 'polypeptide(L)'
;MSEELLIKNIALVLGSSGLTVMVIVLYLFNKPDKFEHWMRIFYQFVYYITANLPKIKKNIDKKLVAVSIQDTVNQICDQVNEECPESLPHAMKIEWVKSDNPASFVAKGKAIIRLKHYENQDRNIVESTLLYLKRGFLPRAKNYLDNTLRQGSEYKVASRIFVARRDTGAYDYFLQNEMLPAVKAEVGMQKDLQILEGLDSVGFFSRVFLSEVIGVGQKLLGTVPTDSVKRELRDFAKFLDIIATKAKEEYVPLSFNGTKVKASVILVAKKETIENYGIRPYVSRIQKCLNEGYDSIYLAGWGEDFIRAVIQIKKEIEAFMLTFIRRYDYPVHGTTKAVLMVCQPKSSYLAHQKRLHDEVREAFPDIVPEVEKGLIRIMSVARIENVGFKVAVKALDPELRNPCGCCIGMGAERIKKLKERFPSEFIGITLWSDDIKEFTANAISPLNSRHIDDIQIDEENLIANVTVLTRESANKAIGRGGYNVRLASELTGYLINVQSLPPLHNDKTPDGELTAILKREIPEILNNDIEIVAAARIRNVGSKVIVKWKDIESNPLARSSKACYGYDQQYLQRIRQYFPGEWIHFHDWDQKPEEQISLCLYPIRSHEIESVEIDDSSGLAVVTLNQIPKNTSLSESAPNIALCEEVTGYKIEIIHP
;
A
#
# COMPACT_ATOMS: atom_id res chain seq x y z
N MET A 1 -36.83 -9.95 53.80
CA MET A 1 -36.56 -8.64 53.17
C MET A 1 -37.49 -8.56 51.96
N SER A 2 -38.46 -7.64 51.93
CA SER A 2 -39.46 -7.59 50.84
C SER A 2 -38.80 -7.24 49.50
N GLU A 3 -39.33 -7.76 48.38
CA GLU A 3 -38.83 -7.46 47.03
C GLU A 3 -38.73 -5.95 46.76
N GLU A 4 -39.63 -5.16 47.34
CA GLU A 4 -39.62 -3.70 47.31
C GLU A 4 -38.37 -3.07 47.93
N LEU A 5 -37.85 -3.67 49.01
CA LEU A 5 -36.64 -3.18 49.69
C LEU A 5 -35.38 -3.55 48.89
N LEU A 6 -35.40 -4.68 48.19
CA LEU A 6 -34.33 -5.10 47.28
C LEU A 6 -34.27 -4.18 46.04
N ILE A 7 -35.43 -3.87 45.45
CA ILE A 7 -35.54 -2.97 44.29
C ILE A 7 -35.15 -1.53 44.68
N LYS A 8 -35.57 -1.03 45.85
CA LYS A 8 -35.13 0.28 46.36
C LYS A 8 -33.63 0.32 46.63
N ASN A 9 -33.04 -0.73 47.20
CA ASN A 9 -31.59 -0.77 47.44
C ASN A 9 -30.78 -0.88 46.15
N ILE A 10 -31.26 -1.64 45.16
CA ILE A 10 -30.64 -1.69 43.82
C ILE A 10 -30.76 -0.34 43.12
N ALA A 11 -31.91 0.34 43.20
CA ALA A 11 -32.11 1.68 42.63
C ALA A 11 -31.27 2.76 43.33
N LEU A 12 -31.07 2.68 44.64
CA LEU A 12 -30.23 3.61 45.41
C LEU A 12 -28.73 3.43 45.10
N VAL A 13 -28.29 2.17 44.93
CA VAL A 13 -26.92 1.84 44.46
C VAL A 13 -26.73 2.30 43.01
N LEU A 14 -27.72 2.15 42.14
CA LEU A 14 -27.66 2.64 40.74
C LEU A 14 -27.73 4.17 40.62
N GLY A 15 -28.47 4.85 41.51
CA GLY A 15 -28.61 6.32 41.50
C GLY A 15 -27.34 7.08 41.90
N SER A 16 -26.56 6.53 42.84
CA SER A 16 -25.27 7.09 43.30
C SER A 16 -24.08 6.61 42.46
N SER A 17 -24.16 5.41 41.89
CA SER A 17 -23.16 4.91 40.94
C SER A 17 -23.33 5.51 39.53
N GLY A 18 -24.52 5.94 39.13
CA GLY A 18 -24.77 6.52 37.81
C GLY A 18 -23.98 7.81 37.54
N LEU A 19 -23.87 8.70 38.52
CA LEU A 19 -23.06 9.92 38.40
C LEU A 19 -21.57 9.58 38.33
N THR A 20 -21.12 8.62 39.13
CA THR A 20 -19.73 8.13 39.14
C THR A 20 -19.38 7.45 37.81
N VAL A 21 -20.28 6.62 37.28
CA VAL A 21 -20.15 5.99 35.96
C VAL A 21 -20.16 7.05 34.86
N MET A 22 -21.01 8.07 34.95
CA MET A 22 -21.05 9.18 33.98
C MET A 22 -19.78 10.02 34.02
N VAL A 23 -19.24 10.33 35.21
CA VAL A 23 -17.95 11.01 35.39
C VAL A 23 -16.80 10.16 34.87
N ILE A 24 -16.82 8.84 35.11
CA ILE A 24 -15.85 7.90 34.54
C ILE A 24 -15.97 7.88 33.01
N VAL A 25 -17.18 7.78 32.45
CA VAL A 25 -17.42 7.80 31.00
C VAL A 25 -16.94 9.13 30.39
N LEU A 26 -17.27 10.28 30.99
CA LEU A 26 -16.80 11.60 30.56
C LEU A 26 -15.27 11.74 30.68
N TYR A 27 -14.68 11.18 31.73
CA TYR A 27 -13.22 11.14 31.92
C TYR A 27 -12.54 10.22 30.88
N LEU A 28 -13.17 9.10 30.50
CA LEU A 28 -12.71 8.21 29.44
C LEU A 28 -12.76 8.87 28.07
N PHE A 29 -13.77 9.69 27.79
CA PHE A 29 -13.82 10.53 26.59
C PHE A 29 -12.70 11.58 26.56
N ASN A 30 -12.21 12.03 27.72
CA ASN A 30 -11.16 13.06 27.83
C ASN A 30 -9.72 12.52 27.76
N LYS A 31 -9.52 11.18 27.80
CA LYS A 31 -8.20 10.53 27.62
C LYS A 31 -8.29 9.30 26.71
N PRO A 32 -8.52 9.50 25.39
CA PRO A 32 -8.63 8.40 24.44
C PRO A 32 -7.38 7.52 24.37
N ASP A 33 -6.19 8.07 24.64
CA ASP A 33 -4.90 7.36 24.57
C ASP A 33 -4.73 6.29 25.66
N LYS A 34 -5.61 6.25 26.67
CA LYS A 34 -5.60 5.24 27.74
C LYS A 34 -6.85 4.35 27.70
N PHE A 35 -7.59 4.37 26.59
CA PHE A 35 -8.84 3.64 26.46
C PHE A 35 -8.67 2.14 26.75
N GLU A 36 -7.64 1.51 26.17
CA GLU A 36 -7.34 0.09 26.36
C GLU A 36 -7.03 -0.23 27.83
N HIS A 37 -6.27 0.64 28.51
CA HIS A 37 -5.96 0.49 29.94
C HIS A 37 -7.22 0.45 30.81
N TRP A 38 -8.16 1.36 30.54
CA TRP A 38 -9.41 1.42 31.29
C TRP A 38 -10.35 0.29 30.95
N MET A 39 -10.43 -0.09 29.67
CA MET A 39 -11.18 -1.27 29.26
C MET A 39 -10.66 -2.55 29.94
N ARG A 40 -9.35 -2.63 30.20
CA ARG A 40 -8.76 -3.73 30.97
C ARG A 40 -9.29 -3.77 32.39
N ILE A 41 -9.24 -2.64 33.10
CA ILE A 41 -9.76 -2.50 34.48
C ILE A 41 -11.26 -2.84 34.52
N PHE A 42 -12.03 -2.33 33.55
CA PHE A 42 -13.44 -2.63 33.41
C PHE A 42 -13.68 -4.13 33.22
N TYR A 43 -13.01 -4.79 32.27
CA TYR A 43 -13.20 -6.22 32.06
C TYR A 43 -12.69 -7.07 33.23
N GLN A 44 -11.69 -6.64 33.99
CA GLN A 44 -11.29 -7.29 35.26
C GLN A 44 -12.42 -7.24 36.28
N PHE A 45 -13.05 -6.08 36.45
CA PHE A 45 -14.21 -5.92 37.32
C PHE A 45 -15.39 -6.79 36.87
N VAL A 46 -15.73 -6.75 35.57
CA VAL A 46 -16.82 -7.57 35.01
C VAL A 46 -16.51 -9.06 35.16
N TYR A 47 -15.26 -9.49 34.97
CA TYR A 47 -14.83 -10.87 35.19
C TYR A 47 -15.04 -11.31 36.65
N TYR A 48 -14.69 -10.46 37.61
CA TYR A 48 -14.88 -10.72 39.04
C TYR A 48 -16.36 -10.89 39.42
N ILE A 49 -17.24 -9.99 38.98
CA ILE A 49 -18.68 -10.05 39.32
C ILE A 49 -19.44 -11.15 38.57
N THR A 50 -18.90 -11.66 37.46
CA THR A 50 -19.51 -12.73 36.66
C THR A 50 -18.96 -14.12 36.97
N ALA A 51 -18.22 -14.27 38.09
CA ALA A 51 -17.57 -15.52 38.49
C ALA A 51 -18.50 -16.76 38.51
N ASN A 52 -19.79 -16.56 38.81
CA ASN A 52 -20.80 -17.62 38.91
C ASN A 52 -21.56 -17.92 37.60
N LEU A 53 -21.20 -17.29 36.47
CA LEU A 53 -21.89 -17.45 35.18
C LEU A 53 -20.93 -17.97 34.09
N PRO A 54 -20.80 -19.30 33.91
CA PRO A 54 -19.70 -19.89 33.13
C PRO A 54 -19.67 -19.50 31.64
N LYS A 55 -20.83 -19.35 30.99
CA LYS A 55 -20.91 -18.91 29.57
C LYS A 55 -20.46 -17.45 29.39
N ILE A 56 -20.83 -16.58 30.33
CA ILE A 56 -20.50 -15.15 30.29
C ILE A 56 -19.01 -14.96 30.62
N LYS A 57 -18.50 -15.71 31.61
CA LYS A 57 -17.09 -15.75 32.01
C LYS A 57 -16.17 -16.06 30.83
N LYS A 58 -16.45 -17.07 30.03
CA LYS A 58 -15.62 -17.44 28.86
C LYS A 58 -15.53 -16.34 27.80
N ASN A 59 -16.61 -15.59 27.58
CA ASN A 59 -16.61 -14.48 26.62
C ASN A 59 -15.88 -13.24 27.15
N ILE A 60 -16.02 -12.96 28.45
CA ILE A 60 -15.30 -11.86 29.10
C ILE A 60 -13.81 -12.16 29.17
N ASP A 61 -13.44 -13.40 29.49
CA ASP A 61 -12.04 -13.86 29.54
C ASP A 61 -11.30 -13.56 28.23
N LYS A 62 -11.89 -13.96 27.09
CA LYS A 62 -11.35 -13.65 25.76
C LYS A 62 -11.15 -12.15 25.54
N LYS A 63 -12.13 -11.32 25.93
CA LYS A 63 -12.06 -9.87 25.78
C LYS A 63 -11.00 -9.27 26.70
N LEU A 64 -10.90 -9.77 27.94
CA LEU A 64 -9.91 -9.35 28.91
C LEU A 64 -8.48 -9.66 28.43
N VAL A 65 -8.24 -10.87 27.92
CA VAL A 65 -6.94 -11.27 27.36
C VAL A 65 -6.57 -10.35 26.18
N ALA A 66 -7.48 -10.13 25.23
CA ALA A 66 -7.23 -9.24 24.10
C ALA A 66 -6.89 -7.81 24.54
N VAL A 67 -7.69 -7.22 25.42
CA VAL A 67 -7.47 -5.85 25.89
C VAL A 67 -6.19 -5.74 26.74
N SER A 68 -5.87 -6.76 27.52
CA SER A 68 -4.63 -6.82 28.31
C SER A 68 -3.37 -6.87 27.45
N ILE A 69 -3.41 -7.65 26.37
CA ILE A 69 -2.31 -7.69 25.40
C ILE A 69 -2.20 -6.33 24.71
N GLN A 70 -3.31 -5.82 24.16
CA GLN A 70 -3.33 -4.53 23.46
C GLN A 70 -2.80 -3.38 24.32
N ASP A 71 -3.26 -3.24 25.57
CA ASP A 71 -2.82 -2.17 26.48
C ASP A 71 -1.30 -2.16 26.61
N THR A 72 -0.70 -3.32 26.89
CA THR A 72 0.74 -3.33 27.14
C THR A 72 1.58 -3.29 25.86
N VAL A 73 1.16 -3.99 24.80
CA VAL A 73 1.85 -3.93 23.51
C VAL A 73 1.86 -2.48 23.02
N ASN A 74 0.70 -1.81 23.03
CA ASN A 74 0.61 -0.42 22.56
C ASN A 74 1.47 0.54 23.40
N GLN A 75 1.44 0.44 24.73
CA GLN A 75 2.30 1.28 25.59
C GLN A 75 3.79 1.11 25.29
N ILE A 76 4.24 -0.11 25.02
CA ILE A 76 5.65 -0.38 24.71
C ILE A 76 5.97 0.05 23.28
N CYS A 77 5.03 -0.10 22.35
CA CYS A 77 5.16 0.46 21.00
C CYS A 77 5.27 1.98 21.03
N ASP A 78 4.53 2.65 21.92
CA ASP A 78 4.64 4.09 22.12
C ASP A 78 6.05 4.45 22.62
N GLN A 79 6.63 3.68 23.55
CA GLN A 79 8.03 3.87 23.97
C GLN A 79 9.02 3.66 22.82
N VAL A 80 8.84 2.61 22.01
CA VAL A 80 9.73 2.35 20.84
C VAL A 80 9.56 3.45 19.78
N ASN A 81 8.34 3.91 19.52
CA ASN A 81 8.04 5.06 18.66
C ASN A 81 8.60 6.36 19.23
N GLU A 82 8.65 6.49 20.56
CA GLU A 82 9.29 7.62 21.18
C GLU A 82 10.77 7.63 20.86
N GLU A 83 11.45 6.48 20.90
CA GLU A 83 12.87 6.34 20.55
C GLU A 83 13.12 6.49 19.04
N CYS A 84 12.24 5.90 18.22
CA CYS A 84 12.34 5.80 16.77
C CYS A 84 10.96 6.07 16.13
N PRO A 85 10.65 7.33 15.80
CA PRO A 85 9.37 7.68 15.19
C PRO A 85 9.11 6.91 13.89
N GLU A 86 7.84 6.59 13.61
CA GLU A 86 7.38 5.80 12.45
C GLU A 86 7.80 4.32 12.42
N SER A 87 8.46 3.80 13.47
CA SER A 87 8.82 2.38 13.53
C SER A 87 7.61 1.46 13.71
N LEU A 88 6.61 1.87 14.51
CA LEU A 88 5.37 1.15 14.80
C LEU A 88 4.15 2.10 14.75
N PRO A 89 3.81 2.68 13.58
CA PRO A 89 2.85 3.78 13.48
C PRO A 89 1.39 3.39 13.70
N HIS A 90 1.09 2.11 13.91
CA HIS A 90 -0.28 1.59 14.01
C HIS A 90 -0.49 0.87 15.33
N ALA A 91 -1.49 1.28 16.11
CA ALA A 91 -1.83 0.61 17.35
C ALA A 91 -2.38 -0.80 17.09
N MET A 92 -2.00 -1.76 17.92
CA MET A 92 -2.49 -3.13 17.88
C MET A 92 -3.97 -3.20 18.28
N LYS A 93 -4.75 -4.00 17.54
CA LYS A 93 -6.12 -4.42 17.91
C LYS A 93 -6.28 -5.92 17.68
N ILE A 94 -6.81 -6.66 18.64
CA ILE A 94 -6.99 -8.11 18.54
C ILE A 94 -8.45 -8.45 18.22
N GLU A 95 -8.65 -9.36 17.27
CA GLU A 95 -9.94 -9.93 16.91
C GLU A 95 -9.85 -11.47 16.92
N TRP A 96 -10.51 -12.12 17.88
CA TRP A 96 -10.54 -13.58 17.96
C TRP A 96 -11.40 -14.19 16.85
N VAL A 97 -10.84 -15.15 16.11
CA VAL A 97 -11.57 -15.86 15.05
C VAL A 97 -11.66 -17.37 15.32
N LYS A 98 -12.48 -18.06 14.53
CA LYS A 98 -12.60 -19.52 14.54
C LYS A 98 -11.72 -20.23 13.50
N SER A 99 -11.34 -19.54 12.43
CA SER A 99 -10.54 -20.11 11.35
C SER A 99 -9.07 -20.21 11.76
N ASP A 100 -8.41 -21.27 11.30
CA ASP A 100 -6.95 -21.34 11.29
C ASP A 100 -6.47 -20.42 10.15
N ASN A 101 -5.66 -19.39 10.43
CA ASN A 101 -5.20 -18.34 9.49
C ASN A 101 -6.23 -17.33 8.97
N PRO A 102 -6.84 -16.48 9.82
CA PRO A 102 -7.47 -15.26 9.32
C PRO A 102 -6.40 -14.28 8.76
N ALA A 103 -6.67 -13.65 7.62
CA ALA A 103 -5.89 -12.48 7.22
C ALA A 103 -6.08 -11.37 8.27
N SER A 104 -5.02 -11.03 8.98
CA SER A 104 -4.97 -9.76 9.71
C SER A 104 -4.64 -8.63 8.72
N PHE A 105 -4.83 -7.37 9.09
CA PHE A 105 -4.72 -6.25 8.15
C PHE A 105 -4.54 -4.94 8.90
N VAL A 106 -4.04 -3.90 8.23
CA VAL A 106 -3.99 -2.55 8.79
C VAL A 106 -5.21 -1.78 8.31
N ALA A 107 -6.03 -1.28 9.23
CA ALA A 107 -7.18 -0.45 8.90
C ALA A 107 -7.37 0.67 9.91
N LYS A 108 -7.71 1.88 9.42
CA LYS A 108 -7.99 3.07 10.24
C LYS A 108 -6.88 3.39 11.25
N GLY A 109 -5.61 3.22 10.84
CA GLY A 109 -4.45 3.45 11.71
C GLY A 109 -4.25 2.41 12.82
N LYS A 110 -4.95 1.27 12.77
CA LYS A 110 -4.75 0.14 13.67
C LYS A 110 -4.30 -1.11 12.91
N ALA A 111 -3.33 -1.83 13.46
CA ALA A 111 -2.98 -3.17 13.01
C ALA A 111 -3.94 -4.18 13.66
N ILE A 112 -4.93 -4.63 12.88
CA ILE A 112 -5.94 -5.59 13.32
C ILE A 112 -5.34 -6.98 13.19
N ILE A 113 -5.10 -7.62 14.33
CA ILE A 113 -4.52 -8.94 14.51
C ILE A 113 -5.63 -9.93 14.75
N ARG A 114 -5.85 -10.80 13.76
CA ARG A 114 -6.82 -11.88 13.86
C ARG A 114 -6.08 -13.15 14.18
N LEU A 115 -6.48 -13.83 15.26
CA LEU A 115 -5.90 -15.11 15.64
C LEU A 115 -6.92 -16.01 16.33
N LYS A 116 -6.64 -17.31 16.29
CA LYS A 116 -7.39 -18.31 17.06
C LYS A 116 -7.04 -18.15 18.54
N HIS A 117 -8.06 -18.27 19.38
CA HIS A 117 -7.85 -18.25 20.82
C HIS A 117 -7.40 -19.64 21.31
N TYR A 118 -6.21 -19.73 21.89
CA TYR A 118 -5.70 -20.93 22.54
C TYR A 118 -5.96 -20.92 24.05
N GLU A 119 -5.93 -22.08 24.69
CA GLU A 119 -6.04 -22.17 26.16
C GLU A 119 -4.77 -21.68 26.86
N ASN A 120 -3.60 -21.88 26.24
CA ASN A 120 -2.34 -21.34 26.72
C ASN A 120 -2.29 -19.81 26.46
N GLN A 121 -2.24 -19.03 27.54
CA GLN A 121 -2.19 -17.57 27.47
C GLN A 121 -0.85 -17.04 26.94
N ASP A 122 0.27 -17.66 27.34
CA ASP A 122 1.61 -17.30 26.86
C ASP A 122 1.69 -17.40 25.35
N ARG A 123 1.13 -18.49 24.79
CA ARG A 123 1.01 -18.67 23.35
C ARG A 123 0.21 -17.56 22.69
N ASN A 124 -0.96 -17.20 23.24
CA ASN A 124 -1.79 -16.12 22.70
C ASN A 124 -1.04 -14.78 22.69
N ILE A 125 -0.28 -14.49 23.76
CA ILE A 125 0.51 -13.26 23.91
C ILE A 125 1.64 -13.23 22.87
N VAL A 126 2.39 -14.32 22.75
CA VAL A 126 3.53 -14.42 21.82
C VAL A 126 3.06 -14.37 20.36
N GLU A 127 2.10 -15.20 19.97
CA GLU A 127 1.63 -15.24 18.59
C GLU A 127 1.01 -13.91 18.16
N SER A 128 0.19 -13.29 19.02
CA SER A 128 -0.41 -11.99 18.70
C SER A 128 0.64 -10.87 18.58
N THR A 129 1.66 -10.86 19.46
CA THR A 129 2.76 -9.89 19.42
C THR A 129 3.61 -10.05 18.16
N LEU A 130 4.02 -11.28 17.83
CA LEU A 130 4.83 -11.53 16.64
C LEU A 130 4.06 -11.24 15.35
N LEU A 131 2.78 -11.60 15.30
CA LEU A 131 1.92 -11.29 14.16
C LEU A 131 1.73 -9.78 14.01
N TYR A 132 1.63 -9.05 15.12
CA TYR A 132 1.63 -7.60 15.12
C TYR A 132 2.92 -7.01 14.57
N LEU A 133 4.09 -7.46 15.06
CA LEU A 133 5.38 -6.94 14.62
C LEU A 133 5.63 -7.24 13.14
N LYS A 134 5.39 -8.47 12.67
CA LYS A 134 5.52 -8.84 11.25
C LYS A 134 4.75 -7.91 10.30
N ARG A 135 3.64 -7.35 10.77
CA ARG A 135 2.73 -6.48 10.00
C ARG A 135 3.01 -4.99 10.18
N GLY A 136 3.11 -4.55 11.43
CA GLY A 136 3.16 -3.14 11.82
C GLY A 136 4.56 -2.58 11.99
N PHE A 137 5.60 -3.42 12.08
CA PHE A 137 6.98 -2.97 12.29
C PHE A 137 7.65 -2.58 10.98
N LEU A 138 8.23 -1.37 10.95
CA LEU A 138 8.95 -0.82 9.80
C LEU A 138 8.17 -0.92 8.48
N PRO A 139 6.91 -0.44 8.42
CA PRO A 139 6.01 -0.68 7.28
C PRO A 139 6.65 -0.29 5.94
N ARG A 140 7.39 0.82 5.91
CA ARG A 140 8.04 1.37 4.71
C ARG A 140 9.46 0.87 4.47
N ALA A 141 10.07 0.17 5.43
CA ALA A 141 11.50 -0.11 5.41
C ALA A 141 11.85 -1.60 5.51
N LYS A 142 10.94 -2.43 6.02
CA LYS A 142 11.22 -3.85 6.32
C LYS A 142 11.70 -4.66 5.11
N ASN A 143 11.22 -4.33 3.91
CA ASN A 143 11.58 -5.05 2.69
C ASN A 143 13.02 -4.75 2.21
N TYR A 144 13.66 -3.70 2.74
CA TYR A 144 15.05 -3.37 2.47
C TYR A 144 16.02 -4.05 3.43
N LEU A 145 15.52 -4.64 4.52
CA LEU A 145 16.32 -5.50 5.38
C LEU A 145 16.43 -6.89 4.76
N ASP A 146 17.56 -7.54 5.00
CA ASP A 146 17.67 -8.97 4.74
C ASP A 146 16.81 -9.77 5.73
N ASN A 147 16.52 -11.04 5.41
CA ASN A 147 15.55 -11.84 6.16
C ASN A 147 15.93 -12.03 7.63
N THR A 148 17.19 -12.39 7.93
CA THR A 148 17.63 -12.66 9.31
C THR A 148 17.70 -11.36 10.12
N LEU A 149 18.15 -10.26 9.53
CA LEU A 149 18.21 -8.97 10.21
C LEU A 149 16.82 -8.38 10.45
N ARG A 150 15.87 -8.58 9.51
CA ARG A 150 14.46 -8.22 9.67
C ARG A 150 13.83 -9.00 10.82
N GLN A 151 13.86 -10.33 10.76
CA GLN A 151 13.28 -11.20 11.79
C GLN A 151 13.98 -11.00 13.14
N GLY A 152 15.30 -10.82 13.15
CA GLY A 152 16.06 -10.51 14.36
C GLY A 152 15.62 -9.20 15.00
N SER A 153 15.34 -8.17 14.19
CA SER A 153 14.83 -6.90 14.67
C SER A 153 13.41 -7.03 15.25
N GLU A 154 12.53 -7.81 14.60
CA GLU A 154 11.20 -8.15 15.13
C GLU A 154 11.31 -8.86 16.48
N TYR A 155 12.17 -9.87 16.59
CA TYR A 155 12.42 -10.60 17.84
C TYR A 155 12.98 -9.73 18.94
N LYS A 156 13.87 -8.78 18.60
CA LYS A 156 14.42 -7.88 19.60
C LYS A 156 13.35 -6.95 20.19
N VAL A 157 12.44 -6.43 19.36
CA VAL A 157 11.29 -5.65 19.84
C VAL A 157 10.33 -6.53 20.65
N ALA A 158 10.07 -7.77 20.22
CA ALA A 158 9.24 -8.72 20.97
C ALA A 158 9.81 -9.01 22.37
N SER A 159 11.11 -9.25 22.47
CA SER A 159 11.80 -9.44 23.75
C SER A 159 11.62 -8.23 24.68
N ARG A 160 11.77 -7.00 24.17
CA ARG A 160 11.49 -5.78 24.95
C ARG A 160 10.04 -5.76 25.45
N ILE A 161 9.09 -6.19 24.62
CA ILE A 161 7.67 -6.27 24.99
C ILE A 161 7.46 -7.23 26.17
N PHE A 162 7.97 -8.46 26.10
CA PHE A 162 7.75 -9.46 27.14
C PHE A 162 8.49 -9.14 28.45
N VAL A 163 9.71 -8.60 28.36
CA VAL A 163 10.49 -8.19 29.54
C VAL A 163 9.80 -7.03 30.27
N ALA A 164 9.33 -6.01 29.55
CA ALA A 164 8.62 -4.89 30.17
C ALA A 164 7.27 -5.29 30.78
N ARG A 165 6.61 -6.32 30.24
CA ARG A 165 5.43 -6.95 30.85
C ARG A 165 5.72 -7.72 32.14
N ARG A 166 6.98 -8.05 32.43
CA ARG A 166 7.40 -9.01 33.47
C ARG A 166 6.76 -10.39 33.28
N ASP A 167 6.56 -10.77 32.01
CA ASP A 167 5.81 -11.96 31.61
C ASP A 167 6.79 -13.09 31.30
N THR A 168 7.28 -13.76 32.35
CA THR A 168 8.32 -14.80 32.21
C THR A 168 7.82 -15.99 31.42
N GLY A 169 6.54 -16.37 31.57
CA GLY A 169 5.92 -17.45 30.80
C GLY A 169 5.89 -17.16 29.31
N ALA A 170 5.39 -15.98 28.91
CA ALA A 170 5.40 -15.55 27.52
C ALA A 170 6.83 -15.45 26.94
N TYR A 171 7.78 -14.94 27.72
CA TYR A 171 9.18 -14.86 27.29
C TYR A 171 9.81 -16.23 27.08
N ASP A 172 9.64 -17.16 28.02
CA ASP A 172 10.15 -18.53 27.91
C ASP A 172 9.50 -19.29 26.75
N TYR A 173 8.18 -19.12 26.56
CA TYR A 173 7.46 -19.66 25.42
C TYR A 173 8.03 -19.12 24.10
N PHE A 174 8.24 -17.81 23.99
CA PHE A 174 8.83 -17.16 22.83
C PHE A 174 10.23 -17.70 22.51
N LEU A 175 11.09 -17.81 23.53
CA LEU A 175 12.44 -18.36 23.35
C LEU A 175 12.40 -19.78 22.80
N GLN A 176 11.62 -20.67 23.42
CA GLN A 176 11.61 -22.09 23.09
C GLN A 176 10.91 -22.42 21.77
N ASN A 177 9.82 -21.71 21.44
CA ASN A 177 8.95 -22.07 20.34
C ASN A 177 9.16 -21.21 19.08
N GLU A 178 9.76 -20.02 19.20
CA GLU A 178 9.90 -19.09 18.08
C GLU A 178 11.37 -18.73 17.81
N MET A 179 12.09 -18.23 18.83
CA MET A 179 13.43 -17.68 18.63
C MET A 179 14.50 -18.77 18.44
N LEU A 180 14.59 -19.75 19.34
CA LEU A 180 15.58 -20.84 19.25
C LEU A 180 15.39 -21.72 18.01
N PRO A 181 14.16 -22.09 17.59
CA PRO A 181 13.95 -22.81 16.34
C PRO A 181 14.42 -22.00 15.11
N ALA A 182 14.13 -20.69 15.05
CA ALA A 182 14.60 -19.85 13.95
C ALA A 182 16.14 -19.77 13.88
N VAL A 183 16.81 -19.67 15.04
CA VAL A 183 18.28 -19.71 15.12
C VAL A 183 18.85 -21.03 14.59
N LYS A 184 18.18 -22.16 14.85
CA LYS A 184 18.59 -23.46 14.33
C LYS A 184 18.34 -23.61 12.82
N ALA A 185 17.29 -22.96 12.31
CA ALA A 185 16.87 -23.07 10.92
C ALA A 185 17.70 -22.21 9.96
N GLU A 186 18.05 -20.98 10.35
CA GLU A 186 18.70 -20.02 9.45
C GLU A 186 20.17 -19.73 9.85
N VAL A 187 21.08 -19.98 8.91
CA VAL A 187 22.50 -19.67 9.06
C VAL A 187 22.70 -18.15 9.16
N GLY A 188 23.32 -17.69 10.24
CA GLY A 188 23.61 -16.26 10.48
C GLY A 188 22.63 -15.58 11.44
N MET A 189 21.46 -16.15 11.71
CA MET A 189 20.47 -15.59 12.63
C MET A 189 21.03 -15.37 14.05
N GLN A 190 21.82 -16.33 14.56
CA GLN A 190 22.49 -16.19 15.87
C GLN A 190 23.41 -14.97 15.92
N LYS A 191 24.18 -14.73 14.85
CA LYS A 191 25.14 -13.63 14.78
C LYS A 191 24.43 -12.28 14.69
N ASP A 192 23.37 -12.21 13.88
CA ASP A 192 22.58 -10.97 13.75
C ASP A 192 21.85 -10.65 15.07
N LEU A 193 21.29 -11.64 15.77
CA LEU A 193 20.72 -11.44 17.11
C LEU A 193 21.75 -10.93 18.12
N GLN A 194 22.98 -11.46 18.10
CA GLN A 194 24.06 -10.97 18.97
C GLN A 194 24.41 -9.50 18.69
N ILE A 195 24.52 -9.14 17.41
CA ILE A 195 24.73 -7.75 17.00
C ILE A 195 23.59 -6.86 17.53
N LEU A 196 22.34 -7.24 17.26
CA LEU A 196 21.18 -6.45 17.67
C LEU A 196 21.07 -6.32 19.20
N GLU A 197 21.44 -7.36 19.95
CA GLU A 197 21.52 -7.30 21.42
C GLU A 197 22.60 -6.32 21.89
N GLY A 198 23.80 -6.37 21.30
CA GLY A 198 24.88 -5.43 21.55
C GLY A 198 24.43 -3.98 21.28
N LEU A 199 23.78 -3.75 20.14
CA LEU A 199 23.24 -2.44 19.77
C LEU A 199 22.15 -1.95 20.72
N ASP A 200 21.24 -2.81 21.17
CA ASP A 200 20.16 -2.41 22.09
C ASP A 200 20.70 -2.12 23.50
N SER A 201 21.74 -2.84 23.94
CA SER A 201 22.38 -2.61 25.24
C SER A 201 22.99 -1.20 25.39
N VAL A 202 23.37 -0.58 24.28
CA VAL A 202 23.83 0.83 24.17
C VAL A 202 22.84 1.75 23.44
N GLY A 203 21.65 1.23 23.12
CA GLY A 203 20.46 1.91 22.57
C GLY A 203 20.64 2.44 21.17
N PHE A 204 21.68 1.97 20.48
CA PHE A 204 21.89 2.19 19.06
C PHE A 204 20.87 1.45 18.20
N PHE A 205 20.31 0.33 18.69
CA PHE A 205 19.31 -0.46 17.95
C PHE A 205 18.14 0.39 17.48
N SER A 206 17.33 0.94 18.39
CA SER A 206 16.18 1.75 18.01
C SER A 206 16.57 3.14 17.50
N ARG A 207 17.51 3.83 18.16
CA ARG A 207 17.74 5.26 17.95
C ARG A 207 18.63 5.60 16.77
N VAL A 208 19.52 4.68 16.39
CA VAL A 208 20.46 4.87 15.28
C VAL A 208 20.16 3.91 14.14
N PHE A 209 20.19 2.61 14.40
CA PHE A 209 20.01 1.59 13.37
C PHE A 209 18.61 1.66 12.75
N LEU A 210 17.53 1.52 13.55
CA LEU A 210 16.17 1.59 13.01
C LEU A 210 15.86 2.96 12.39
N SER A 211 16.37 4.06 12.98
CA SER A 211 16.20 5.41 12.41
C SER A 211 16.78 5.54 11.00
N GLU A 212 18.00 5.03 10.75
CA GLU A 212 18.59 5.04 9.42
C GLU A 212 17.87 4.06 8.47
N VAL A 213 17.42 2.91 8.96
CA VAL A 213 16.63 1.95 8.18
C VAL A 213 15.32 2.59 7.70
N ILE A 214 14.60 3.30 8.58
CA ILE A 214 13.41 4.07 8.22
C ILE A 214 13.75 5.15 7.18
N GLY A 215 14.85 5.87 7.39
CA GLY A 215 15.34 6.88 6.45
C GLY A 215 15.62 6.31 5.06
N VAL A 216 16.21 5.11 4.98
CA VAL A 216 16.41 4.38 3.72
C VAL A 216 15.07 3.98 3.10
N GLY A 217 14.13 3.46 3.89
CA GLY A 217 12.78 3.13 3.43
C GLY A 217 12.04 4.34 2.83
N GLN A 218 12.16 5.51 3.46
CA GLN A 218 11.58 6.76 2.96
C GLN A 218 12.30 7.28 1.70
N LYS A 219 13.63 7.16 1.62
CA LYS A 219 14.43 7.50 0.42
C LYS A 219 14.09 6.63 -0.78
N LEU A 220 13.80 5.36 -0.53
CA LEU A 220 13.62 4.33 -1.56
C LEU A 220 12.16 3.96 -1.80
N LEU A 221 11.21 4.62 -1.14
CA LEU A 221 9.79 4.31 -1.28
C LEU A 221 9.35 4.30 -2.75
N GLY A 222 8.66 3.24 -3.17
CA GLY A 222 8.26 3.03 -4.57
C GLY A 222 9.35 2.39 -5.46
N THR A 223 10.51 2.04 -4.90
CA THR A 223 11.56 1.31 -5.63
C THR A 223 11.64 -0.15 -5.17
N VAL A 224 11.96 -1.04 -6.11
CA VAL A 224 12.17 -2.46 -5.83
C VAL A 224 13.39 -2.64 -4.92
N PRO A 225 13.25 -3.32 -3.77
CA PRO A 225 14.39 -3.62 -2.90
C PRO A 225 15.47 -4.41 -3.63
N THR A 226 16.73 -4.00 -3.48
CA THR A 226 17.88 -4.68 -4.11
C THR A 226 18.81 -5.28 -3.06
N ASP A 227 19.52 -6.34 -3.42
CA ASP A 227 20.48 -6.99 -2.51
C ASP A 227 21.66 -6.09 -2.15
N SER A 228 21.94 -5.06 -2.96
CA SER A 228 22.93 -4.05 -2.61
C SER A 228 22.51 -3.24 -1.38
N VAL A 229 21.24 -2.84 -1.31
CA VAL A 229 20.69 -2.07 -0.18
C VAL A 229 20.64 -2.94 1.07
N LYS A 230 20.19 -4.20 0.94
CA LYS A 230 20.17 -5.17 2.05
C LYS A 230 21.55 -5.37 2.66
N ARG A 231 22.58 -5.57 1.82
CA ARG A 231 23.97 -5.70 2.27
C ARG A 231 24.47 -4.44 2.97
N GLU A 232 24.19 -3.27 2.42
CA GLU A 232 24.61 -2.00 3.02
C GLU A 232 24.00 -1.80 4.43
N LEU A 233 22.71 -2.09 4.62
CA LEU A 233 22.07 -1.99 5.94
C LEU A 233 22.66 -2.98 6.95
N ARG A 234 23.02 -4.19 6.51
CA ARG A 234 23.73 -5.16 7.35
C ARG A 234 25.13 -4.68 7.71
N ASP A 235 25.87 -4.12 6.77
CA ASP A 235 27.20 -3.58 7.04
C ASP A 235 27.13 -2.35 7.96
N PHE A 236 26.06 -1.57 7.87
CA PHE A 236 25.78 -0.51 8.82
C PHE A 236 25.52 -1.04 10.25
N ALA A 237 24.75 -2.13 10.40
CA ALA A 237 24.56 -2.78 11.69
C ALA A 237 25.90 -3.26 12.31
N LYS A 238 26.76 -3.90 11.50
CA LYS A 238 28.11 -4.32 11.93
C LYS A 238 29.00 -3.13 12.30
N PHE A 239 28.93 -2.04 11.55
CA PHE A 239 29.66 -0.81 11.86
C PHE A 239 29.25 -0.27 13.25
N LEU A 240 27.95 -0.24 13.56
CA LEU A 240 27.47 0.16 14.87
C LEU A 240 27.91 -0.82 15.97
N ASP A 241 27.95 -2.12 15.67
CA ASP A 241 28.38 -3.16 16.61
C ASP A 241 29.85 -2.97 17.04
N ILE A 242 30.72 -2.62 16.09
CA ILE A 242 32.12 -2.27 16.36
C ILE A 242 32.21 -1.08 17.34
N ILE A 243 31.34 -0.09 17.20
CA ILE A 243 31.32 1.07 18.11
C ILE A 243 30.76 0.67 19.48
N ALA A 244 29.72 -0.16 19.52
CA ALA A 244 29.05 -0.60 20.73
C ALA A 244 29.93 -1.51 21.60
N THR A 245 30.75 -2.35 20.97
CA THR A 245 31.56 -3.39 21.64
C THR A 245 33.01 -3.00 21.86
N LYS A 246 33.43 -1.81 21.41
CA LYS A 246 34.83 -1.37 21.49
C LYS A 246 35.37 -1.36 22.93
N ALA A 247 36.65 -1.66 23.09
CA ALA A 247 37.34 -1.46 24.36
C ALA A 247 37.60 0.02 24.63
N LYS A 248 37.86 0.35 25.90
CA LYS A 248 38.34 1.68 26.29
C LYS A 248 39.64 1.97 25.54
N GLU A 249 39.76 3.17 24.98
CA GLU A 249 40.92 3.65 24.19
C GLU A 249 41.16 2.97 22.84
N GLU A 250 40.34 1.99 22.45
CA GLU A 250 40.38 1.42 21.12
C GLU A 250 39.95 2.44 20.06
N TYR A 251 40.77 2.54 19.00
CA TYR A 251 40.48 3.37 17.84
C TYR A 251 39.60 2.60 16.87
N VAL A 252 38.36 3.06 16.71
CA VAL A 252 37.39 2.50 15.77
C VAL A 252 36.91 3.57 14.80
N PRO A 253 36.55 3.20 13.56
CA PRO A 253 35.90 4.13 12.65
C PRO A 253 34.58 4.62 13.27
N LEU A 254 34.37 5.93 13.19
CA LEU A 254 33.20 6.61 13.74
C LEU A 254 32.29 7.17 12.64
N SER A 255 32.49 6.75 11.40
CA SER A 255 31.71 7.24 10.26
C SER A 255 31.52 6.13 9.25
N PHE A 256 30.29 6.01 8.76
CA PHE A 256 29.85 5.07 7.75
C PHE A 256 29.42 5.84 6.51
N ASN A 257 30.10 5.59 5.39
CA ASN A 257 29.88 6.27 4.12
C ASN A 257 29.40 5.27 3.07
N GLY A 258 28.16 4.83 3.22
CA GLY A 258 27.46 3.97 2.27
C GLY A 258 26.82 4.77 1.12
N THR A 259 26.14 4.05 0.23
CA THR A 259 25.43 4.68 -0.90
C THR A 259 24.08 5.25 -0.50
N LYS A 260 23.40 4.64 0.48
CA LYS A 260 22.07 5.01 1.00
C LYS A 260 22.14 5.55 2.43
N VAL A 261 23.08 5.04 3.23
CA VAL A 261 23.33 5.44 4.61
C VAL A 261 24.67 6.17 4.68
N LYS A 262 24.62 7.44 5.07
CA LYS A 262 25.80 8.25 5.37
C LYS A 262 25.66 8.82 6.77
N ALA A 263 26.19 8.09 7.75
CA ALA A 263 26.03 8.40 9.15
C ALA A 263 27.38 8.53 9.88
N SER A 264 27.47 9.45 10.83
CA SER A 264 28.64 9.61 11.69
C SER A 264 28.24 9.54 13.16
N VAL A 265 29.04 8.92 14.01
CA VAL A 265 28.83 8.82 15.46
C VAL A 265 29.98 9.52 16.18
N ILE A 266 29.70 10.63 16.85
CA ILE A 266 30.67 11.41 17.62
C ILE A 266 30.50 11.10 19.10
N LEU A 267 31.55 10.56 19.71
CA LEU A 267 31.57 10.21 21.13
C LEU A 267 32.18 11.36 21.95
N VAL A 268 31.35 12.00 22.77
CA VAL A 268 31.76 12.98 23.78
C VAL A 268 32.11 12.22 25.06
N ALA A 269 33.33 11.70 25.12
CA ALA A 269 33.76 10.79 26.19
C ALA A 269 35.16 11.08 26.77
N LYS A 270 35.85 12.13 26.31
CA LYS A 270 37.21 12.47 26.75
C LYS A 270 37.21 13.73 27.61
N LYS A 271 37.41 13.54 28.92
CA LYS A 271 37.41 14.64 29.91
C LYS A 271 38.50 15.67 29.62
N GLU A 272 39.72 15.22 29.33
CA GLU A 272 40.86 16.07 28.95
C GLU A 272 40.56 16.95 27.72
N THR A 273 39.80 16.44 26.75
CA THR A 273 39.42 17.23 25.57
C THR A 273 38.49 18.37 25.94
N ILE A 274 37.51 18.12 26.82
CA ILE A 274 36.59 19.14 27.31
C ILE A 274 37.33 20.16 28.17
N GLU A 275 38.23 19.73 29.05
CA GLU A 275 38.97 20.61 29.95
C GLU A 275 39.98 21.50 29.22
N ASN A 276 40.71 20.94 28.24
CA ASN A 276 41.76 21.68 27.53
C ASN A 276 41.24 22.54 26.37
N TYR A 277 40.19 22.09 25.69
CA TYR A 277 39.72 22.70 24.43
C TYR A 277 38.24 23.08 24.42
N GLY A 278 37.50 22.77 25.50
CA GLY A 278 36.05 22.97 25.55
C GLY A 278 35.32 22.11 24.53
N ILE A 279 34.25 22.68 23.97
CA ILE A 279 33.39 21.99 22.99
C ILE A 279 33.82 22.17 21.52
N ARG A 280 34.76 23.08 21.25
CA ARG A 280 35.20 23.45 19.89
C ARG A 280 35.60 22.25 19.02
N PRO A 281 36.39 21.26 19.51
CA PRO A 281 36.77 20.12 18.69
C PRO A 281 35.58 19.30 18.17
N TYR A 282 34.51 19.19 18.98
CA TYR A 282 33.30 18.48 18.61
C TYR A 282 32.50 19.27 17.56
N VAL A 283 32.37 20.59 17.74
CA VAL A 283 31.72 21.47 16.76
C VAL A 283 32.46 21.42 15.41
N SER A 284 33.79 21.54 15.41
CA SER A 284 34.61 21.44 14.21
C SER A 284 34.47 20.08 13.53
N ARG A 285 34.37 18.98 14.31
CA ARG A 285 34.14 17.64 13.76
C ARG A 285 32.77 17.52 13.09
N ILE A 286 31.72 18.08 13.71
CA ILE A 286 30.38 18.11 13.13
C ILE A 286 30.38 18.90 11.82
N GLN A 287 30.96 20.10 11.80
CA GLN A 287 31.09 20.90 10.58
C GLN A 287 31.84 20.15 9.47
N LYS A 288 32.92 19.45 9.82
CA LYS A 288 33.65 18.61 8.87
C LYS A 288 32.76 17.50 8.30
N CYS A 289 32.01 16.78 9.13
CA CYS A 289 31.06 15.77 8.65
C CYS A 289 29.98 16.37 7.75
N LEU A 290 29.44 17.54 8.07
CA LEU A 290 28.47 18.22 7.20
C LEU A 290 29.07 18.55 5.84
N ASN A 291 30.31 19.07 5.81
CA ASN A 291 31.02 19.37 4.57
C ASN A 291 31.38 18.12 3.76
N GLU A 292 31.62 16.99 4.42
CA GLU A 292 31.85 15.68 3.79
C GLU A 292 30.54 15.03 3.26
N GLY A 293 29.37 15.62 3.54
CA GLY A 293 28.08 15.18 3.00
C GLY A 293 27.44 14.03 3.77
N TYR A 294 27.65 13.94 5.09
CA TYR A 294 26.93 12.99 5.94
C TYR A 294 25.47 13.45 6.17
N ASP A 295 24.52 12.52 6.04
CA ASP A 295 23.08 12.78 6.19
C ASP A 295 22.66 12.85 7.66
N SER A 296 23.32 12.07 8.53
CA SER A 296 23.01 11.99 9.96
C SER A 296 24.28 11.98 10.79
N ILE A 297 24.34 12.84 11.81
CA ILE A 297 25.46 12.92 12.75
C ILE A 297 24.90 12.69 14.16
N TYR A 298 25.24 11.56 14.75
CA TYR A 298 24.83 11.14 16.08
C TYR A 298 25.89 11.56 17.10
N LEU A 299 25.52 12.38 18.07
CA LEU A 299 26.38 12.84 19.15
C LEU A 299 25.98 12.13 20.44
N ALA A 300 26.88 11.32 21.00
CA ALA A 300 26.64 10.52 22.20
C ALA A 300 27.56 10.97 23.35
N GLY A 301 27.01 11.11 24.56
CA GLY A 301 27.79 11.41 25.76
C GLY A 301 27.20 10.76 27.01
N TRP A 302 28.03 10.27 27.92
CA TRP A 302 27.62 9.54 29.14
C TRP A 302 28.12 10.26 30.39
N GLY A 303 27.27 10.44 31.39
CA GLY A 303 27.60 11.17 32.63
C GLY A 303 27.32 12.67 32.53
N GLU A 304 27.07 13.31 33.68
CA GLU A 304 26.59 14.71 33.77
C GLU A 304 27.52 15.71 33.05
N ASP A 305 28.84 15.56 33.16
CA ASP A 305 29.82 16.46 32.51
C ASP A 305 29.72 16.40 30.98
N PHE A 306 29.65 15.19 30.43
CA PHE A 306 29.56 14.96 28.99
C PHE A 306 28.19 15.31 28.44
N ILE A 307 27.11 15.08 29.20
CA ILE A 307 25.77 15.54 28.85
C ILE A 307 25.73 17.07 28.75
N ARG A 308 26.33 17.79 29.72
CA ARG A 308 26.44 19.25 29.66
C ARG A 308 27.17 19.71 28.41
N ALA A 309 28.27 19.06 28.06
CA ALA A 309 29.00 19.35 26.83
C ALA A 309 28.14 19.13 25.57
N VAL A 310 27.39 18.02 25.48
CA VAL A 310 26.46 17.76 24.36
C VAL A 310 25.38 18.85 24.26
N ILE A 311 24.80 19.28 25.38
CA ILE A 311 23.80 20.36 25.40
C ILE A 311 24.41 21.70 24.98
N GLN A 312 25.67 21.96 25.33
CA GLN A 312 26.37 23.17 24.91
C GLN A 312 26.69 23.15 23.41
N ILE A 313 27.18 22.02 22.89
CA ILE A 313 27.40 21.78 21.46
C ILE A 313 26.10 22.05 20.68
N LYS A 314 24.97 21.55 21.18
CA LYS A 314 23.65 21.83 20.58
C LYS A 314 23.42 23.32 20.38
N LYS A 315 23.60 24.13 21.43
CA LYS A 315 23.34 25.57 21.39
C LYS A 315 24.23 26.29 20.38
N GLU A 316 25.48 25.87 20.26
CA GLU A 316 26.44 26.50 19.33
C GLU A 316 26.13 26.19 17.85
N ILE A 317 25.45 25.08 17.58
CA ILE A 317 25.16 24.61 16.20
C ILE A 317 23.77 25.08 15.71
N GLU A 318 23.02 25.88 16.49
CA GLU A 318 21.65 26.35 16.17
C GLU A 318 21.50 27.11 14.83
N ALA A 319 22.58 27.45 14.13
CA ALA A 319 22.56 28.09 12.80
C ALA A 319 22.18 27.15 11.62
N PHE A 320 22.17 25.83 11.81
CA PHE A 320 21.72 24.83 10.83
C PHE A 320 20.28 24.39 11.21
N MET A 321 19.35 24.05 10.29
CA MET A 321 18.05 23.48 10.73
C MET A 321 18.36 22.09 11.22
N LEU A 322 18.67 22.03 12.50
CA LEU A 322 18.76 20.83 13.27
C LEU A 322 17.33 20.34 13.43
N THR A 323 16.93 19.34 12.64
CA THR A 323 15.74 18.57 13.01
C THR A 323 16.14 17.75 14.24
N PHE A 324 15.82 18.28 15.41
CA PHE A 324 16.11 17.64 16.69
C PHE A 324 15.27 16.37 16.82
N ILE A 325 15.91 15.20 16.76
CA ILE A 325 15.33 13.99 17.35
C ILE A 325 15.94 13.86 18.75
N ARG A 326 15.25 14.52 19.69
CA ARG A 326 15.08 14.23 21.13
C ARG A 326 16.34 13.92 21.98
N ARG A 327 16.44 14.61 23.12
CA ARG A 327 17.35 14.30 24.24
C ARG A 327 16.75 13.13 25.00
N TYR A 328 17.52 12.09 25.25
CA TYR A 328 17.08 10.96 26.07
C TYR A 328 18.08 10.68 27.16
N ASP A 329 17.59 10.34 28.34
CA ASP A 329 18.40 9.87 29.46
C ASP A 329 18.54 8.34 29.38
N TYR A 330 19.77 7.87 29.29
CA TYR A 330 20.09 6.44 29.18
C TYR A 330 20.26 5.78 30.55
N PRO A 331 19.79 4.54 30.78
CA PRO A 331 20.19 3.70 31.91
C PRO A 331 21.23 2.62 31.48
N VAL A 332 22.53 2.95 31.33
CA VAL A 332 23.58 1.93 31.14
C VAL A 332 24.18 1.72 32.53
N HIS A 333 24.22 0.47 33.01
CA HIS A 333 24.96 0.07 34.23
C HIS A 333 24.56 0.78 35.55
N GLY A 334 23.27 1.11 35.71
CA GLY A 334 22.77 1.79 36.91
C GLY A 334 23.01 3.30 36.87
N THR A 335 21.95 4.08 37.15
CA THR A 335 21.81 5.56 37.35
C THR A 335 22.64 6.53 36.51
N THR A 336 23.49 6.10 35.59
CA THR A 336 24.40 6.96 34.85
C THR A 336 23.68 7.42 33.59
N LYS A 337 23.16 8.65 33.65
CA LYS A 337 22.48 9.28 32.52
C LYS A 337 23.43 9.32 31.32
N ALA A 338 22.94 9.02 30.13
CA ALA A 338 23.60 9.36 28.87
C ALA A 338 22.65 10.12 27.97
N VAL A 339 23.19 10.83 26.98
CA VAL A 339 22.43 11.55 25.96
C VAL A 339 22.89 11.12 24.57
N LEU A 340 21.92 10.91 23.68
CA LEU A 340 22.12 10.78 22.25
C LEU A 340 21.37 11.91 21.56
N MET A 341 22.05 12.64 20.68
CA MET A 341 21.45 13.68 19.85
C MET A 341 21.75 13.39 18.40
N VAL A 342 20.76 13.49 17.52
CA VAL A 342 21.00 13.48 16.07
C VAL A 342 21.01 14.91 15.52
N CYS A 343 21.97 15.16 14.64
CA CYS A 343 22.13 16.36 13.85
C CYS A 343 21.99 15.97 12.37
N GLN A 344 20.97 16.49 11.70
CA GLN A 344 20.79 16.32 10.25
C GLN A 344 20.93 17.68 9.56
N PRO A 345 21.60 17.77 8.39
CA PRO A 345 21.63 19.01 7.63
C PRO A 345 20.23 19.40 7.15
N LYS A 346 20.00 20.71 6.93
CA LYS A 346 18.77 21.21 6.26
C LYS A 346 18.50 20.51 4.93
N SER A 347 19.58 20.18 4.22
CA SER A 347 19.58 19.49 2.94
C SER A 347 19.43 17.97 3.05
N SER A 348 19.29 17.40 4.26
CA SER A 348 19.03 15.97 4.38
C SER A 348 17.73 15.62 3.68
N TYR A 349 17.70 14.47 3.01
CA TYR A 349 16.54 14.07 2.22
C TYR A 349 15.24 14.08 3.04
N LEU A 350 15.28 13.65 4.30
CA LEU A 350 14.10 13.58 5.17
C LEU A 350 13.57 14.94 5.58
N ALA A 351 14.46 15.85 5.99
CA ALA A 351 14.08 17.22 6.33
C ALA A 351 13.54 17.95 5.09
N HIS A 352 14.18 17.73 3.95
CA HIS A 352 13.76 18.28 2.67
C HIS A 352 12.37 17.75 2.25
N GLN A 353 12.15 16.43 2.28
CA GLN A 353 10.87 15.80 1.91
C GLN A 353 9.72 16.26 2.82
N LYS A 354 9.95 16.33 4.14
CA LYS A 354 8.95 16.88 5.07
C LYS A 354 8.58 18.32 4.73
N ARG A 355 9.58 19.18 4.50
CA ARG A 355 9.36 20.58 4.09
C ARG A 355 8.54 20.65 2.80
N LEU A 356 8.87 19.84 1.79
CA LEU A 356 8.11 19.80 0.54
C LEU A 356 6.64 19.45 0.76
N HIS A 357 6.34 18.50 1.65
CA HIS A 357 4.97 18.11 1.98
C HIS A 357 4.23 19.22 2.74
N ASP A 358 4.90 19.84 3.70
CA ASP A 358 4.31 20.92 4.51
C ASP A 358 4.04 22.16 3.65
N GLU A 359 4.93 22.52 2.73
CA GLU A 359 4.71 23.61 1.75
C GLU A 359 3.44 23.39 0.92
N VAL A 360 3.15 22.15 0.50
CA VAL A 360 1.91 21.82 -0.22
C VAL A 360 0.71 21.90 0.73
N ARG A 361 0.80 21.35 1.95
CA ARG A 361 -0.32 21.40 2.91
C ARG A 361 -0.71 22.82 3.28
N GLU A 362 0.26 23.70 3.47
CA GLU A 362 0.05 25.11 3.82
C GLU A 362 -0.54 25.89 2.66
N ALA A 363 -0.19 25.58 1.40
CA ALA A 363 -0.72 26.28 0.24
C ALA A 363 -2.21 25.97 -0.06
N PHE A 364 -2.72 24.82 0.37
CA PHE A 364 -4.09 24.40 0.04
C PHE A 364 -5.18 25.25 0.72
N PRO A 365 -5.14 25.53 2.03
CA PRO A 365 -6.09 26.42 2.69
C PRO A 365 -6.19 27.79 2.02
N ASP A 366 -5.07 28.37 1.59
CA ASP A 366 -5.02 29.68 0.92
C ASP A 366 -5.75 29.69 -0.44
N ILE A 367 -5.86 28.54 -1.10
CA ILE A 367 -6.37 28.40 -2.47
C ILE A 367 -7.75 27.73 -2.51
N VAL A 368 -8.06 26.86 -1.54
CA VAL A 368 -9.25 26.00 -1.49
C VAL A 368 -10.04 26.30 -0.21
N PRO A 369 -11.10 27.13 -0.28
CA PRO A 369 -11.88 27.55 0.89
C PRO A 369 -12.51 26.40 1.68
N GLU A 370 -12.84 25.29 1.02
CA GLU A 370 -13.41 24.09 1.64
C GLU A 370 -12.38 23.38 2.52
N VAL A 371 -11.08 23.50 2.23
CA VAL A 371 -10.00 23.01 3.09
C VAL A 371 -9.81 23.94 4.29
N GLU A 372 -9.80 25.26 4.06
CA GLU A 372 -9.72 26.28 5.13
C GLU A 372 -10.86 26.13 6.15
N LYS A 373 -12.09 25.93 5.66
CA LYS A 373 -13.30 25.72 6.49
C LYS A 373 -13.37 24.34 7.14
N GLY A 374 -12.43 23.44 6.84
CA GLY A 374 -12.44 22.07 7.34
C GLY A 374 -13.55 21.18 6.79
N LEU A 375 -14.14 21.51 5.63
CA LEU A 375 -15.11 20.66 4.93
C LEU A 375 -14.41 19.53 4.15
N ILE A 376 -13.18 19.78 3.70
CA ILE A 376 -12.30 18.82 3.05
C ILE A 376 -11.02 18.68 3.88
N ARG A 377 -10.59 17.45 4.11
CA ARG A 377 -9.31 17.15 4.76
C ARG A 377 -8.28 16.64 3.75
N ILE A 378 -7.07 17.19 3.83
CA ILE A 378 -5.90 16.62 3.16
C ILE A 378 -5.45 15.40 3.96
N MET A 379 -5.58 14.23 3.35
CA MET A 379 -5.26 12.96 4.00
C MET A 379 -3.80 12.56 3.80
N SER A 380 -3.25 12.81 2.61
CA SER A 380 -1.87 12.46 2.26
C SER A 380 -1.33 13.41 1.20
N VAL A 381 -0.02 13.61 1.21
CA VAL A 381 0.72 14.42 0.23
C VAL A 381 2.00 13.64 -0.13
N ALA A 382 2.28 13.57 -1.42
CA ALA A 382 3.55 13.08 -1.96
C ALA A 382 4.08 14.12 -2.95
N ARG A 383 5.32 14.58 -2.80
CA ARG A 383 5.91 15.61 -3.68
C ARG A 383 7.35 15.29 -4.04
N ILE A 384 7.66 15.42 -5.32
CA ILE A 384 9.03 15.41 -5.85
C ILE A 384 9.28 16.81 -6.41
N GLU A 385 10.22 17.53 -5.79
CA GLU A 385 10.58 18.90 -6.18
C GLU A 385 10.92 18.98 -7.67
N ASN A 386 10.43 20.03 -8.35
CA ASN A 386 10.60 20.27 -9.80
C ASN A 386 10.00 19.20 -10.73
N VAL A 387 9.29 18.20 -10.21
CA VAL A 387 8.59 17.17 -11.00
C VAL A 387 7.09 17.32 -10.83
N GLY A 388 6.61 17.30 -9.59
CA GLY A 388 5.19 17.32 -9.29
C GLY A 388 4.83 16.75 -7.94
N PHE A 389 3.56 16.88 -7.60
CA PHE A 389 2.99 16.35 -6.38
C PHE A 389 1.61 15.73 -6.60
N LYS A 390 1.25 14.81 -5.70
CA LYS A 390 -0.11 14.29 -5.55
C LYS A 390 -0.64 14.62 -4.16
N VAL A 391 -1.93 14.97 -4.10
CA VAL A 391 -2.66 15.20 -2.84
C VAL A 391 -3.89 14.31 -2.81
N ALA A 392 -4.05 13.56 -1.73
CA ALA A 392 -5.23 12.75 -1.47
C ALA A 392 -6.16 13.51 -0.52
N VAL A 393 -7.40 13.74 -0.94
CA VAL A 393 -8.40 14.49 -0.17
C VAL A 393 -9.59 13.63 0.19
N LYS A 394 -10.21 13.91 1.34
CA LYS A 394 -11.47 13.30 1.78
C LYS A 394 -12.45 14.39 2.20
N ALA A 395 -13.71 14.26 1.80
CA ALA A 395 -14.79 15.09 2.32
C ALA A 395 -15.05 14.72 3.79
N LEU A 396 -15.13 15.72 4.67
CA LEU A 396 -15.61 15.56 6.04
C LEU A 396 -17.12 15.82 6.13
N ASP A 397 -17.63 16.66 5.22
CA ASP A 397 -19.06 16.93 5.08
C ASP A 397 -19.73 15.87 4.18
N PRO A 398 -20.75 15.13 4.66
CA PRO A 398 -21.50 14.17 3.87
C PRO A 398 -22.23 14.77 2.65
N GLU A 399 -22.55 16.08 2.69
CA GLU A 399 -23.23 16.76 1.58
C GLU A 399 -22.27 17.05 0.41
N LEU A 400 -20.96 17.09 0.69
CA LEU A 400 -19.92 17.37 -0.31
C LEU A 400 -19.55 16.10 -1.10
N ARG A 401 -20.26 15.88 -2.21
CA ARG A 401 -20.09 14.66 -3.04
C ARG A 401 -18.81 14.62 -3.88
N ASN A 402 -18.18 15.75 -4.18
CA ASN A 402 -17.01 15.80 -5.07
C ASN A 402 -15.87 16.67 -4.51
N PRO A 403 -15.09 16.16 -3.53
CA PRO A 403 -13.99 16.92 -2.93
C PRO A 403 -12.87 17.23 -3.93
N CYS A 404 -12.57 16.32 -4.87
CA CYS A 404 -11.59 16.58 -5.93
C CYS A 404 -12.02 17.74 -6.83
N GLY A 405 -13.29 17.76 -7.24
CA GLY A 405 -13.87 18.83 -8.06
C GLY A 405 -13.82 20.18 -7.36
N CYS A 406 -14.12 20.24 -6.06
CA CYS A 406 -13.92 21.44 -5.25
C CYS A 406 -12.44 21.88 -5.30
N CYS A 407 -11.49 21.02 -5.01
CA CYS A 407 -10.06 21.39 -5.04
C CYS A 407 -9.57 21.84 -6.43
N ILE A 408 -10.19 21.37 -7.52
CA ILE A 408 -9.86 21.77 -8.89
C ILE A 408 -10.46 23.15 -9.23
N GLY A 409 -11.68 23.42 -8.78
CA GLY A 409 -12.44 24.64 -9.07
C GLY A 409 -13.04 24.67 -10.48
N MET A 410 -13.88 25.67 -10.75
CA MET A 410 -14.51 25.81 -12.07
C MET A 410 -13.42 26.08 -13.13
N GLY A 411 -13.43 25.31 -14.23
CA GLY A 411 -12.44 25.46 -15.29
C GLY A 411 -10.98 25.27 -14.84
N ALA A 412 -10.75 24.51 -13.76
CA ALA A 412 -9.44 24.27 -13.15
C ALA A 412 -8.73 25.54 -12.63
N GLU A 413 -9.49 26.59 -12.26
CA GLU A 413 -8.94 27.86 -11.75
C GLU A 413 -8.03 27.69 -10.52
N ARG A 414 -8.33 26.74 -9.62
CA ARG A 414 -7.55 26.52 -8.40
C ARG A 414 -6.26 25.76 -8.69
N ILE A 415 -6.29 24.85 -9.68
CA ILE A 415 -5.08 24.22 -10.21
C ILE A 415 -4.14 25.26 -10.84
N LYS A 416 -4.69 26.28 -11.53
CA LYS A 416 -3.87 27.38 -12.08
C LYS A 416 -3.17 28.16 -10.96
N LYS A 417 -3.88 28.52 -9.89
CA LYS A 417 -3.28 29.18 -8.70
C LYS A 417 -2.21 28.32 -8.03
N LEU A 418 -2.45 27.01 -7.90
CA LEU A 418 -1.43 26.10 -7.36
C LEU A 418 -0.20 26.01 -8.29
N LYS A 419 -0.39 26.04 -9.62
CA LYS A 419 0.72 26.10 -10.58
C LYS A 419 1.51 27.41 -10.53
N GLU A 420 0.88 28.53 -10.19
CA GLU A 420 1.58 29.80 -9.94
C GLU A 420 2.46 29.70 -8.70
N ARG A 421 2.01 28.99 -7.66
CA ARG A 421 2.79 28.74 -6.44
C ARG A 421 3.90 27.70 -6.63
N PHE A 422 3.65 26.68 -7.44
CA PHE A 422 4.56 25.57 -7.73
C PHE A 422 4.83 25.51 -9.25
N PRO A 423 5.66 26.42 -9.79
CA PRO A 423 5.92 26.48 -11.22
C PRO A 423 6.64 25.21 -11.69
N SER A 424 6.31 24.76 -12.91
CA SER A 424 6.91 23.58 -13.55
C SER A 424 6.61 22.21 -12.90
N GLU A 425 5.78 22.17 -11.86
CA GLU A 425 5.37 20.93 -11.19
C GLU A 425 4.02 20.41 -11.71
N PHE A 426 3.92 19.10 -11.94
CA PHE A 426 2.63 18.45 -12.19
C PHE A 426 1.79 18.38 -10.90
N ILE A 427 0.48 18.63 -11.01
CA ILE A 427 -0.44 18.62 -9.86
C ILE A 427 -1.47 17.52 -10.04
N GLY A 428 -1.42 16.51 -9.17
CA GLY A 428 -2.44 15.47 -9.06
C GLY A 428 -3.29 15.68 -7.81
N ILE A 429 -4.61 15.73 -7.97
CA ILE A 429 -5.55 15.68 -6.84
C ILE A 429 -6.37 14.41 -7.00
N THR A 430 -6.42 13.60 -5.95
CA THR A 430 -7.11 12.31 -5.98
C THR A 430 -7.96 12.09 -4.75
N LEU A 431 -8.96 11.22 -4.88
CA LEU A 431 -9.86 10.88 -3.80
C LEU A 431 -9.19 9.84 -2.89
N TRP A 432 -9.10 10.17 -1.60
CA TRP A 432 -8.66 9.21 -0.60
C TRP A 432 -9.79 8.21 -0.30
N SER A 433 -9.45 6.92 -0.21
CA SER A 433 -10.38 5.87 0.23
C SER A 433 -9.81 5.10 1.42
N ASP A 434 -10.72 4.60 2.26
CA ASP A 434 -10.40 3.65 3.33
C ASP A 434 -10.06 2.26 2.74
N ASP A 435 -10.56 1.94 1.53
CA ASP A 435 -10.18 0.72 0.80
C ASP A 435 -8.89 0.99 0.01
N ILE A 436 -7.84 0.26 0.34
CA ILE A 436 -6.54 0.41 -0.29
C ILE A 436 -6.53 0.03 -1.78
N LYS A 437 -7.40 -0.89 -2.24
CA LYS A 437 -7.54 -1.19 -3.68
C LYS A 437 -8.07 0.02 -4.43
N GLU A 438 -9.14 0.60 -3.93
CA GLU A 438 -9.75 1.81 -4.50
C GLU A 438 -8.78 2.99 -4.41
N PHE A 439 -8.12 3.18 -3.27
CA PHE A 439 -7.17 4.27 -3.10
C PHE A 439 -5.95 4.12 -4.02
N THR A 440 -5.47 2.88 -4.24
CA THR A 440 -4.40 2.59 -5.21
C THR A 440 -4.85 2.92 -6.64
N ALA A 441 -6.05 2.50 -7.04
CA ALA A 441 -6.62 2.85 -8.35
C ALA A 441 -6.70 4.36 -8.54
N ASN A 442 -7.16 5.09 -7.52
CA ASN A 442 -7.25 6.54 -7.50
C ASN A 442 -5.86 7.21 -7.57
N ALA A 443 -4.87 6.67 -6.87
CA ALA A 443 -3.53 7.24 -6.79
C ALA A 443 -2.75 7.16 -8.12
N ILE A 444 -3.02 6.15 -8.96
CA ILE A 444 -2.33 5.94 -10.25
C ILE A 444 -2.87 6.88 -11.36
N SER A 445 -3.93 7.66 -11.08
CA SER A 445 -4.43 8.73 -11.97
C SER A 445 -3.26 9.55 -12.56
N PRO A 446 -3.17 9.76 -13.89
CA PRO A 446 -4.29 9.87 -14.83
C PRO A 446 -4.73 8.57 -15.50
N LEU A 447 -4.16 7.41 -15.15
CA LEU A 447 -4.69 6.14 -15.66
C LEU A 447 -6.14 5.99 -15.16
N ASN A 448 -7.09 5.88 -16.09
CA ASN A 448 -8.49 5.64 -15.75
C ASN A 448 -8.64 4.19 -15.24
N SER A 449 -9.44 3.98 -14.19
CA SER A 449 -9.71 2.67 -13.58
C SER A 449 -10.18 1.62 -14.59
N ARG A 450 -10.83 2.02 -15.70
CA ARG A 450 -11.22 1.11 -16.80
C ARG A 450 -10.06 0.40 -17.50
N HIS A 451 -8.82 0.87 -17.32
CA HIS A 451 -7.62 0.27 -17.90
C HIS A 451 -6.88 -0.64 -16.92
N ILE A 452 -7.41 -0.80 -15.71
CA ILE A 452 -6.91 -1.70 -14.68
C ILE A 452 -7.72 -2.99 -14.79
N ASP A 453 -7.01 -4.11 -14.89
CA ASP A 453 -7.58 -5.45 -14.94
C ASP A 453 -7.81 -5.97 -13.51
N ASP A 454 -6.75 -5.96 -12.69
CA ASP A 454 -6.78 -6.43 -11.31
C ASP A 454 -5.82 -5.61 -10.44
N ILE A 455 -6.16 -5.51 -9.14
CA ILE A 455 -5.29 -4.99 -8.09
C ILE A 455 -5.23 -6.02 -6.97
N GLN A 456 -4.05 -6.61 -6.82
CA GLN A 456 -3.73 -7.54 -5.75
C GLN A 456 -2.96 -6.80 -4.67
N ILE A 457 -3.49 -6.82 -3.45
CA ILE A 457 -2.89 -6.15 -2.31
C ILE A 457 -2.24 -7.21 -1.44
N ASP A 458 -0.94 -7.08 -1.29
CA ASP A 458 -0.18 -7.72 -0.24
C ASP A 458 -0.06 -6.74 0.92
N GLU A 459 -1.01 -6.84 1.85
CA GLU A 459 -1.05 -6.01 3.06
C GLU A 459 0.08 -6.34 4.03
N GLU A 460 0.66 -7.54 3.95
CA GLU A 460 1.80 -7.88 4.78
C GLU A 460 2.98 -7.03 4.34
N ASN A 461 3.35 -7.05 3.07
CA ASN A 461 4.54 -6.35 2.58
C ASN A 461 4.29 -4.89 2.17
N LEU A 462 3.06 -4.41 2.32
CA LEU A 462 2.58 -3.13 1.79
C LEU A 462 2.89 -3.00 0.30
N ILE A 463 2.56 -4.04 -0.48
CA ILE A 463 2.75 -4.07 -1.93
C ILE A 463 1.39 -4.10 -2.61
N ALA A 464 1.22 -3.29 -3.64
CA ALA A 464 0.04 -3.33 -4.51
C ALA A 464 0.51 -3.72 -5.92
N ASN A 465 0.15 -4.94 -6.36
CA ASN A 465 0.42 -5.42 -7.71
C ASN A 465 -0.77 -5.07 -8.59
N VAL A 466 -0.54 -4.19 -9.54
CA VAL A 466 -1.55 -3.64 -10.44
C VAL A 466 -1.34 -4.24 -11.83
N THR A 467 -2.30 -5.03 -12.28
CA THR A 467 -2.35 -5.55 -13.63
C THR A 467 -3.17 -4.61 -14.50
N VAL A 468 -2.62 -4.18 -15.63
CA VAL A 468 -3.29 -3.27 -16.58
C VAL A 468 -3.45 -3.92 -17.94
N LEU A 469 -4.45 -3.47 -18.70
CA LEU A 469 -4.87 -4.15 -19.93
C LEU A 469 -3.82 -4.14 -21.04
N THR A 470 -3.05 -3.06 -21.16
CA THR A 470 -2.12 -2.84 -22.28
C THR A 470 -0.78 -2.27 -21.81
N ARG A 471 0.25 -2.44 -22.63
CA ARG A 471 1.57 -1.84 -22.40
C ARG A 471 1.51 -0.30 -22.36
N GLU A 472 0.63 0.31 -23.16
CA GLU A 472 0.39 1.75 -23.11
C GLU A 472 -0.22 2.20 -21.78
N SER A 473 -1.16 1.41 -21.26
CA SER A 473 -1.75 1.64 -19.93
C SER A 473 -0.69 1.53 -18.84
N ALA A 474 0.22 0.56 -18.95
CA ALA A 474 1.35 0.41 -18.03
C ALA A 474 2.28 1.62 -18.09
N ASN A 475 2.61 2.10 -19.29
CA ASN A 475 3.44 3.30 -19.46
C ASN A 475 2.79 4.55 -18.84
N LYS A 476 1.46 4.71 -18.98
CA LYS A 476 0.71 5.81 -18.35
C LYS A 476 0.70 5.70 -16.83
N ALA A 477 0.51 4.49 -16.29
CA ALA A 477 0.52 4.22 -14.86
C ALA A 477 1.90 4.51 -14.23
N ILE A 478 2.97 4.03 -14.87
CA ILE A 478 4.35 4.23 -14.44
C ILE A 478 4.73 5.71 -14.55
N GLY A 479 4.33 6.35 -15.66
CA GLY A 479 4.66 7.73 -15.98
C GLY A 479 6.11 7.89 -16.44
N ARG A 480 6.44 9.09 -16.95
CA ARG A 480 7.81 9.41 -17.40
C ARG A 480 8.78 9.26 -16.23
N GLY A 481 9.85 8.48 -16.40
CA GLY A 481 10.85 8.24 -15.35
C GLY A 481 10.34 7.48 -14.12
N GLY A 482 9.14 6.88 -14.18
CA GLY A 482 8.53 6.21 -13.02
C GLY A 482 7.95 7.17 -11.97
N TYR A 483 7.85 8.47 -12.26
CA TYR A 483 7.43 9.47 -11.27
C TYR A 483 5.99 9.30 -10.83
N ASN A 484 5.08 8.87 -11.71
CA ASN A 484 3.67 8.73 -11.34
C ASN A 484 3.46 7.59 -10.36
N VAL A 485 4.05 6.41 -10.63
CA VAL A 485 3.97 5.25 -9.73
C VAL A 485 4.72 5.50 -8.42
N ARG A 486 5.82 6.26 -8.44
CA ARG A 486 6.54 6.68 -7.22
C ARG A 486 5.69 7.61 -6.35
N LEU A 487 5.13 8.68 -6.92
CA LEU A 487 4.23 9.60 -6.21
C LEU A 487 2.99 8.86 -5.69
N ALA A 488 2.43 7.93 -6.47
CA ALA A 488 1.30 7.12 -6.04
C ALA A 488 1.68 6.19 -4.88
N SER A 489 2.85 5.56 -4.93
CA SER A 489 3.35 4.68 -3.87
C SER A 489 3.59 5.44 -2.57
N GLU A 490 4.13 6.65 -2.67
CA GLU A 490 4.34 7.53 -1.51
C GLU A 490 3.02 8.04 -0.93
N LEU A 491 2.06 8.36 -1.80
CA LEU A 491 0.75 8.84 -1.40
C LEU A 491 -0.07 7.78 -0.65
N THR A 492 -0.02 6.52 -1.12
CA THR A 492 -0.74 5.38 -0.53
C THR A 492 0.03 4.74 0.62
N GLY A 493 1.36 4.87 0.63
CA GLY A 493 2.24 4.14 1.54
C GLY A 493 2.52 2.70 1.12
N TYR A 494 2.05 2.27 -0.06
CA TYR A 494 2.27 0.93 -0.62
C TYR A 494 3.26 1.01 -1.78
N LEU A 495 4.16 0.03 -1.92
CA LEU A 495 4.95 -0.15 -3.14
C LEU A 495 4.03 -0.61 -4.26
N ILE A 496 3.81 0.23 -5.27
CA ILE A 496 2.95 -0.09 -6.41
C ILE A 496 3.80 -0.70 -7.53
N ASN A 497 3.55 -1.95 -7.86
CA ASN A 497 4.11 -2.62 -9.02
C ASN A 497 3.09 -2.63 -10.14
N VAL A 498 3.48 -2.20 -11.34
CA VAL A 498 2.58 -2.20 -12.50
C VAL A 498 3.10 -3.19 -13.54
N GLN A 499 2.22 -4.12 -13.96
CA GLN A 499 2.47 -5.03 -15.07
C GLN A 499 1.32 -4.96 -16.07
N SER A 500 1.63 -5.06 -17.36
CA SER A 500 0.57 -5.26 -18.36
C SER A 500 0.26 -6.74 -18.48
N LEU A 501 -0.97 -7.08 -18.86
CA LEU A 501 -1.26 -8.39 -19.40
C LEU A 501 -0.26 -8.72 -20.51
N PRO A 502 0.19 -10.00 -20.60
CA PRO A 502 1.06 -10.40 -21.68
C PRO A 502 0.39 -10.03 -23.01
N PRO A 503 1.14 -9.47 -23.98
CA PRO A 503 0.58 -9.22 -25.28
C PRO A 503 0.09 -10.56 -25.84
N LEU A 504 -1.15 -10.59 -26.31
CA LEU A 504 -1.69 -11.71 -27.08
C LEU A 504 -0.99 -11.69 -28.45
N HIS A 505 0.29 -12.04 -28.49
CA HIS A 505 1.15 -11.93 -29.66
C HIS A 505 1.76 -13.27 -29.99
N ASN A 506 0.96 -14.12 -30.62
CA ASN A 506 1.50 -15.08 -31.59
C ASN A 506 0.82 -15.02 -32.97
N ASP A 507 -0.30 -14.32 -33.11
CA ASP A 507 -0.91 -14.18 -34.43
C ASP A 507 -0.53 -12.83 -35.06
N LYS A 508 0.25 -12.89 -36.14
CA LYS A 508 0.82 -11.73 -36.84
C LYS A 508 -0.24 -10.90 -37.59
N THR A 509 -1.50 -11.35 -37.60
CA THR A 509 -2.59 -10.80 -38.41
C THR A 509 -3.68 -10.17 -37.52
N PRO A 510 -4.37 -9.10 -37.97
CA PRO A 510 -5.43 -8.44 -37.18
C PRO A 510 -6.56 -9.37 -36.71
N ASP A 511 -6.91 -10.35 -37.54
CA ASP A 511 -7.88 -11.43 -37.35
C ASP A 511 -7.46 -12.44 -36.27
N GLY A 512 -6.17 -12.77 -36.16
CA GLY A 512 -5.69 -13.63 -35.08
C GLY A 512 -5.65 -12.92 -33.72
N GLU A 513 -5.29 -11.63 -33.70
CA GLU A 513 -5.42 -10.79 -32.49
C GLU A 513 -6.88 -10.76 -32.00
N LEU A 514 -7.83 -10.57 -32.93
CA LEU A 514 -9.26 -10.64 -32.64
C LEU A 514 -9.65 -11.99 -32.05
N THR A 515 -9.29 -13.08 -32.71
CA THR A 515 -9.62 -14.46 -32.29
C THR A 515 -9.10 -14.77 -30.90
N ALA A 516 -7.88 -14.36 -30.56
CA ALA A 516 -7.29 -14.56 -29.24
C ALA A 516 -8.05 -13.81 -28.14
N ILE A 517 -8.48 -12.58 -28.42
CA ILE A 517 -9.27 -11.77 -27.47
C ILE A 517 -10.66 -12.38 -27.26
N LEU A 518 -11.33 -12.80 -28.34
CA LEU A 518 -12.64 -13.44 -28.25
C LEU A 518 -12.59 -14.73 -27.43
N LYS A 519 -11.56 -15.55 -27.62
CA LYS A 519 -11.33 -16.78 -26.84
C LYS A 519 -11.10 -16.53 -25.35
N ARG A 520 -10.54 -15.37 -24.97
CA ARG A 520 -10.31 -15.03 -23.57
C ARG A 520 -11.55 -14.40 -22.91
N GLU A 521 -12.23 -13.52 -23.62
CA GLU A 521 -13.26 -12.65 -23.05
C GLU A 521 -14.67 -13.22 -23.10
N ILE A 522 -14.98 -14.09 -24.08
CA ILE A 522 -16.32 -14.70 -24.25
C ILE A 522 -16.34 -16.08 -23.57
N PRO A 523 -17.10 -16.26 -22.48
CA PRO A 523 -17.13 -17.51 -21.72
C PRO A 523 -17.48 -18.74 -22.55
N GLU A 524 -18.45 -18.63 -23.46
CA GLU A 524 -18.90 -19.72 -24.31
C GLU A 524 -17.82 -20.17 -25.31
N ILE A 525 -16.95 -19.26 -25.73
CA ILE A 525 -15.79 -19.60 -26.58
C ILE A 525 -14.65 -20.15 -25.73
N LEU A 526 -14.40 -19.55 -24.56
CA LEU A 526 -13.38 -20.00 -23.60
C LEU A 526 -13.64 -21.43 -23.11
N ASN A 527 -14.90 -21.74 -22.81
CA ASN A 527 -15.36 -23.06 -22.38
C ASN A 527 -15.49 -24.06 -23.53
N ASN A 528 -15.18 -23.62 -24.76
CA ASN A 528 -15.22 -24.45 -25.97
C ASN A 528 -16.62 -24.93 -26.36
N ASP A 529 -17.66 -24.20 -25.96
CA ASP A 529 -19.05 -24.48 -26.34
C ASP A 529 -19.36 -23.91 -27.74
N ILE A 530 -18.80 -22.72 -28.05
CA ILE A 530 -18.88 -22.05 -29.35
C ILE A 530 -17.51 -22.06 -30.03
N GLU A 531 -17.50 -22.46 -31.30
CA GLU A 531 -16.35 -22.39 -32.20
C GLU A 531 -16.38 -21.10 -33.04
N ILE A 532 -15.22 -20.45 -33.19
CA ILE A 532 -15.00 -19.40 -34.19
C ILE A 532 -14.64 -20.10 -35.50
N VAL A 533 -15.52 -20.03 -36.50
CA VAL A 533 -15.34 -20.63 -37.82
C VAL A 533 -14.44 -19.78 -38.70
N ALA A 534 -14.67 -18.46 -38.70
CA ALA A 534 -13.86 -17.48 -39.43
C ALA A 534 -13.90 -16.12 -38.74
N ALA A 535 -12.85 -15.33 -38.91
CA ALA A 535 -12.78 -13.97 -38.40
C ALA A 535 -11.97 -13.08 -39.34
N ALA A 536 -12.44 -11.86 -39.57
CA ALA A 536 -11.76 -10.84 -40.34
C ALA A 536 -11.79 -9.51 -39.59
N ARG A 537 -10.73 -8.72 -39.73
CA ARG A 537 -10.61 -7.44 -39.03
C ARG A 537 -9.85 -6.40 -39.83
N ILE A 538 -10.46 -5.23 -40.00
CA ILE A 538 -9.83 -4.02 -40.50
C ILE A 538 -9.59 -3.08 -39.32
N ARG A 539 -8.32 -2.79 -39.02
CA ARG A 539 -7.91 -1.91 -37.91
C ARG A 539 -8.55 -0.53 -38.03
N ASN A 540 -9.04 0.00 -36.90
CA ASN A 540 -9.74 1.27 -36.77
C ASN A 540 -11.06 1.35 -37.57
N VAL A 541 -11.57 0.23 -38.09
CA VAL A 541 -12.85 0.18 -38.79
C VAL A 541 -13.79 -0.80 -38.11
N GLY A 542 -13.49 -2.10 -38.14
CA GLY A 542 -14.37 -3.12 -37.57
C GLY A 542 -13.99 -4.55 -37.93
N SER A 543 -14.81 -5.48 -37.44
CA SER A 543 -14.58 -6.92 -37.52
C SER A 543 -15.85 -7.72 -37.80
N LYS A 544 -15.72 -8.80 -38.57
CA LYS A 544 -16.77 -9.83 -38.75
C LYS A 544 -16.27 -11.18 -38.25
N VAL A 545 -17.13 -11.90 -37.56
CA VAL A 545 -16.80 -13.19 -36.94
C VAL A 545 -17.95 -14.17 -37.18
N ILE A 546 -17.64 -15.32 -37.75
CA ILE A 546 -18.58 -16.42 -37.95
C ILE A 546 -18.40 -17.41 -36.79
N VAL A 547 -19.50 -17.74 -36.11
CA VAL A 547 -19.49 -18.61 -34.92
C VAL A 547 -20.51 -19.73 -35.01
N LYS A 548 -20.22 -20.86 -34.36
CA LYS A 548 -21.04 -22.07 -34.40
C LYS A 548 -20.98 -22.84 -33.08
N TRP A 549 -22.11 -23.31 -32.56
CA TRP A 549 -22.12 -24.28 -31.45
C TRP A 549 -21.47 -25.61 -31.85
N LYS A 550 -20.61 -26.15 -30.99
CA LYS A 550 -20.00 -27.47 -31.21
C LYS A 550 -20.98 -28.62 -30.99
N ASP A 551 -21.87 -28.48 -30.01
CA ASP A 551 -22.90 -29.46 -29.69
C ASP A 551 -24.30 -28.84 -29.84
N ILE A 552 -25.02 -29.25 -30.90
CA ILE A 552 -26.36 -28.77 -31.21
C ILE A 552 -27.39 -29.27 -30.20
N GLU A 553 -27.13 -30.40 -29.51
CA GLU A 553 -28.05 -30.96 -28.51
C GLU A 553 -28.10 -30.12 -27.23
N SER A 554 -27.02 -29.40 -26.92
CA SER A 554 -26.93 -28.55 -25.74
C SER A 554 -27.89 -27.34 -25.77
N ASN A 555 -28.22 -26.81 -26.96
CA ASN A 555 -29.16 -25.70 -27.10
C ASN A 555 -29.68 -25.52 -28.56
N PRO A 556 -30.68 -26.32 -28.99
CA PRO A 556 -31.13 -26.34 -30.40
C PRO A 556 -31.86 -25.07 -30.87
N LEU A 557 -32.10 -24.10 -29.98
CA LEU A 557 -32.83 -22.85 -30.27
C LEU A 557 -32.01 -21.58 -30.02
N ALA A 558 -30.75 -21.68 -29.57
CA ALA A 558 -29.91 -20.52 -29.32
C ALA A 558 -29.02 -20.16 -30.52
N ARG A 559 -29.14 -18.92 -31.00
CA ARG A 559 -28.19 -18.35 -31.96
C ARG A 559 -26.83 -18.12 -31.29
N SER A 560 -25.78 -18.75 -31.79
CA SER A 560 -24.38 -18.57 -31.35
C SER A 560 -23.98 -17.10 -31.34
N SER A 561 -24.39 -16.36 -32.38
CA SER A 561 -24.17 -14.92 -32.52
C SER A 561 -24.72 -14.14 -31.31
N LYS A 562 -25.94 -14.45 -30.85
CA LYS A 562 -26.56 -13.82 -29.67
C LYS A 562 -25.81 -14.15 -28.39
N ALA A 563 -25.36 -15.39 -28.25
CA ALA A 563 -24.57 -15.84 -27.11
C ALA A 563 -23.19 -15.17 -27.06
N CYS A 564 -22.67 -14.64 -28.17
CA CYS A 564 -21.44 -13.83 -28.21
C CYS A 564 -21.66 -12.32 -27.98
N TYR A 565 -22.90 -11.84 -27.88
CA TYR A 565 -23.19 -10.46 -27.46
C TYR A 565 -23.56 -10.36 -25.97
N GLY A 566 -24.13 -11.43 -25.42
CA GLY A 566 -24.34 -11.61 -23.99
C GLY A 566 -25.59 -10.93 -23.50
N TYR A 567 -26.23 -11.55 -22.51
CA TYR A 567 -27.49 -11.05 -21.97
C TYR A 567 -27.34 -9.64 -21.35
N ASP A 568 -26.21 -9.36 -20.71
CA ASP A 568 -25.92 -8.10 -20.01
C ASP A 568 -24.79 -7.26 -20.62
N GLN A 569 -24.32 -7.58 -21.84
CA GLN A 569 -23.23 -6.85 -22.56
C GLN A 569 -21.88 -6.72 -21.82
N GLN A 570 -21.69 -7.38 -20.66
CA GLN A 570 -20.52 -7.16 -19.79
C GLN A 570 -19.19 -7.49 -20.46
N TYR A 571 -19.08 -8.60 -21.20
CA TYR A 571 -17.85 -8.92 -21.90
C TYR A 571 -17.66 -8.11 -23.19
N LEU A 572 -18.74 -7.64 -23.84
CA LEU A 572 -18.59 -6.73 -24.99
C LEU A 572 -17.96 -5.40 -24.57
N GLN A 573 -18.26 -4.93 -23.36
CA GLN A 573 -17.57 -3.76 -22.81
C GLN A 573 -16.07 -4.02 -22.63
N ARG A 574 -15.65 -5.22 -22.23
CA ARG A 574 -14.24 -5.62 -22.15
C ARG A 574 -13.61 -5.76 -23.53
N ILE A 575 -14.26 -6.44 -24.46
CA ILE A 575 -13.78 -6.59 -25.84
C ILE A 575 -13.59 -5.23 -26.52
N ARG A 576 -14.53 -4.29 -26.34
CA ARG A 576 -14.43 -2.91 -26.85
C ARG A 576 -13.24 -2.12 -26.28
N GLN A 577 -12.70 -2.50 -25.12
CA GLN A 577 -11.50 -1.86 -24.57
C GLN A 577 -10.24 -2.22 -25.37
N TYR A 578 -10.22 -3.38 -26.02
CA TYR A 578 -9.11 -3.77 -26.90
C TYR A 578 -9.23 -3.12 -28.28
N PHE A 579 -10.46 -2.79 -28.72
CA PHE A 579 -10.75 -2.27 -30.06
C PHE A 579 -11.53 -0.95 -30.02
N PRO A 580 -10.94 0.13 -29.47
CA PRO A 580 -11.66 1.38 -29.28
C PRO A 580 -12.06 2.01 -30.62
N GLY A 581 -13.37 2.21 -30.81
CA GLY A 581 -13.92 2.81 -32.03
C GLY A 581 -14.16 1.82 -33.19
N GLU A 582 -13.80 0.54 -33.02
CA GLU A 582 -14.10 -0.52 -33.98
C GLU A 582 -15.44 -1.17 -33.65
N TRP A 583 -16.24 -1.50 -34.66
CA TRP A 583 -17.43 -2.34 -34.49
C TRP A 583 -17.09 -3.82 -34.63
N ILE A 584 -17.86 -4.70 -34.00
CA ILE A 584 -17.67 -6.16 -34.09
C ILE A 584 -19.04 -6.80 -34.31
N HIS A 585 -19.15 -7.57 -35.38
CA HIS A 585 -20.36 -8.31 -35.73
C HIS A 585 -20.11 -9.81 -35.68
N PHE A 586 -20.88 -10.49 -34.84
CA PHE A 586 -20.99 -11.94 -34.82
C PHE A 586 -22.13 -12.41 -35.72
N HIS A 587 -21.85 -13.40 -36.55
CA HIS A 587 -22.77 -14.05 -37.46
C HIS A 587 -22.81 -15.55 -37.15
N ASP A 588 -24.00 -16.13 -37.20
CA ASP A 588 -24.14 -17.59 -37.09
C ASP A 588 -23.60 -18.24 -38.37
N TRP A 589 -22.94 -19.39 -38.21
CA TRP A 589 -22.51 -20.21 -39.33
C TRP A 589 -23.70 -20.85 -40.05
N ASP A 590 -23.70 -20.74 -41.38
CA ASP A 590 -24.63 -21.43 -42.27
C ASP A 590 -23.88 -22.37 -43.22
N GLN A 591 -24.52 -23.48 -43.58
CA GLN A 591 -23.96 -24.45 -44.53
C GLN A 591 -24.05 -23.95 -45.98
N LYS A 592 -25.01 -23.09 -46.29
CA LYS A 592 -25.22 -22.56 -47.63
C LYS A 592 -24.43 -21.27 -47.81
N PRO A 593 -23.46 -21.23 -48.74
CA PRO A 593 -22.64 -20.04 -48.96
C PRO A 593 -23.46 -18.79 -49.31
N GLU A 594 -24.59 -18.93 -50.03
CA GLU A 594 -25.47 -17.81 -50.40
C GLU A 594 -26.11 -17.16 -49.16
N GLU A 595 -26.58 -17.99 -48.23
CA GLU A 595 -27.18 -17.55 -46.97
C GLU A 595 -26.12 -16.95 -46.05
N GLN A 596 -24.92 -17.54 -46.00
CA GLN A 596 -23.80 -17.02 -45.22
C GLN A 596 -23.33 -15.64 -45.70
N ILE A 597 -23.19 -15.44 -47.02
CA ILE A 597 -22.83 -14.14 -47.62
C ILE A 597 -23.91 -13.10 -47.31
N SER A 598 -25.17 -13.47 -47.48
CA SER A 598 -26.31 -12.58 -47.17
C SER A 598 -26.32 -12.12 -45.71
N LEU A 599 -25.95 -13.01 -44.77
CA LEU A 599 -25.82 -12.67 -43.35
C LEU A 599 -24.64 -11.73 -43.09
N CYS A 600 -23.49 -12.01 -43.70
CA CYS A 600 -22.25 -11.27 -43.51
C CYS A 600 -22.27 -9.88 -44.16
N LEU A 601 -23.17 -9.60 -45.13
CA LEU A 601 -23.29 -8.28 -45.77
C LEU A 601 -23.99 -7.20 -44.93
N TYR A 602 -24.43 -7.52 -43.71
CA TYR A 602 -24.95 -6.51 -42.77
C TYR A 602 -23.99 -5.30 -42.69
N PRO A 603 -24.48 -4.05 -42.86
CA PRO A 603 -25.87 -3.59 -42.69
C PRO A 603 -26.82 -3.76 -43.89
N ILE A 604 -26.36 -4.26 -45.04
CA ILE A 604 -27.27 -4.65 -46.14
C ILE A 604 -28.12 -5.81 -45.61
N ARG A 605 -29.43 -5.60 -45.52
CA ARG A 605 -30.35 -6.55 -44.90
C ARG A 605 -30.78 -7.58 -45.93
N SER A 606 -31.07 -8.81 -45.50
CA SER A 606 -31.46 -9.90 -46.42
C SER A 606 -32.65 -9.56 -47.32
N HIS A 607 -33.63 -8.74 -46.89
CA HIS A 607 -34.74 -8.29 -47.73
C HIS A 607 -34.37 -7.26 -48.82
N GLU A 608 -33.16 -6.70 -48.79
CA GLU A 608 -32.61 -5.81 -49.83
C GLU A 608 -31.85 -6.61 -50.90
N ILE A 609 -31.56 -7.88 -50.61
CA ILE A 609 -30.87 -8.81 -51.51
C ILE A 609 -31.94 -9.64 -52.23
N GLU A 610 -31.95 -9.57 -53.56
CA GLU A 610 -32.82 -10.36 -54.42
C GLU A 610 -32.29 -11.78 -54.60
N SER A 611 -30.99 -11.89 -54.93
CA SER A 611 -30.31 -13.16 -55.13
C SER A 611 -28.81 -13.03 -54.83
N VAL A 612 -28.20 -14.16 -54.47
CA VAL A 612 -26.74 -14.33 -54.41
C VAL A 612 -26.40 -15.50 -55.31
N GLU A 613 -25.72 -15.23 -56.43
CA GLU A 613 -25.26 -16.23 -57.38
C GLU A 613 -23.77 -16.46 -57.19
N ILE A 614 -23.37 -17.72 -57.01
CA ILE A 614 -21.99 -18.07 -56.70
C ILE A 614 -21.40 -18.85 -57.87
N ASP A 615 -20.25 -18.39 -58.34
CA ASP A 615 -19.40 -19.13 -59.26
C ASP A 615 -18.20 -19.68 -58.49
N ASP A 616 -18.31 -20.95 -58.07
CA ASP A 616 -17.26 -21.65 -57.34
C ASP A 616 -15.96 -21.79 -58.13
N SER A 617 -16.01 -21.70 -59.47
CA SER A 617 -14.81 -21.83 -60.32
C SER A 617 -13.95 -20.57 -60.32
N SER A 618 -14.59 -19.39 -60.14
CA SER A 618 -13.91 -18.09 -60.07
C SER A 618 -13.81 -17.53 -58.66
N GLY A 619 -14.53 -18.11 -57.69
CA GLY A 619 -14.64 -17.60 -56.32
C GLY A 619 -15.41 -16.27 -56.24
N LEU A 620 -16.26 -15.98 -57.24
CA LEU A 620 -17.04 -14.76 -57.33
C LEU A 620 -18.47 -15.01 -56.84
N ALA A 621 -18.98 -14.12 -56.01
CA ALA A 621 -20.37 -14.05 -55.60
C ALA A 621 -20.99 -12.76 -56.14
N VAL A 622 -21.97 -12.91 -57.03
CA VAL A 622 -22.75 -11.80 -57.60
C VAL A 622 -23.99 -11.61 -56.75
N VAL A 623 -24.10 -10.45 -56.11
CA VAL A 623 -25.20 -10.10 -55.21
C VAL A 623 -26.10 -9.09 -55.91
N THR A 624 -27.32 -9.52 -56.25
CA THR A 624 -28.32 -8.66 -56.87
C THR A 624 -29.15 -7.98 -55.80
N LEU A 625 -29.20 -6.65 -55.82
CA LEU A 625 -30.04 -5.87 -54.90
C LEU A 625 -31.36 -5.52 -55.56
N ASN A 626 -32.47 -5.68 -54.83
CA ASN A 626 -33.80 -5.27 -55.30
C ASN A 626 -34.08 -3.76 -55.13
N GLN A 627 -33.27 -3.08 -54.29
CA GLN A 627 -33.30 -1.64 -54.09
C GLN A 627 -31.94 -1.15 -53.58
N ILE A 628 -31.56 0.08 -53.92
CA ILE A 628 -30.38 0.74 -53.32
C ILE A 628 -30.68 0.99 -51.83
N PRO A 629 -29.79 0.59 -50.89
CA PRO A 629 -29.99 0.79 -49.46
C PRO A 629 -30.24 2.26 -49.12
N LYS A 630 -31.38 2.57 -48.49
CA LYS A 630 -31.83 3.96 -48.28
C LYS A 630 -30.99 4.77 -47.28
N ASN A 631 -30.22 4.08 -46.44
CA ASN A 631 -29.54 4.67 -45.27
C ASN A 631 -28.01 4.54 -45.29
N THR A 632 -27.42 4.03 -46.38
CA THR A 632 -25.98 3.80 -46.49
C THR A 632 -25.57 3.91 -47.95
N SER A 633 -24.53 4.67 -48.27
CA SER A 633 -23.99 4.58 -49.64
C SER A 633 -23.23 3.26 -49.84
N LEU A 634 -23.19 2.75 -51.08
CA LEU A 634 -22.35 1.60 -51.44
C LEU A 634 -20.86 1.87 -51.14
N SER A 635 -20.42 3.13 -51.25
CA SER A 635 -19.05 3.54 -50.89
C SER A 635 -18.77 3.49 -49.39
N GLU A 636 -19.76 3.81 -48.54
CA GLU A 636 -19.68 3.66 -47.08
C GLU A 636 -19.71 2.20 -46.63
N SER A 637 -20.22 1.30 -47.48
CA SER A 637 -20.27 -0.14 -47.22
C SER A 637 -19.02 -0.90 -47.68
N ALA A 638 -18.06 -0.23 -48.33
CA ALA A 638 -16.84 -0.87 -48.84
C ALA A 638 -16.06 -1.66 -47.77
N PRO A 639 -15.91 -1.19 -46.52
CA PRO A 639 -15.27 -2.00 -45.49
C PRO A 639 -16.09 -3.22 -45.07
N ASN A 640 -17.43 -3.15 -45.13
CA ASN A 640 -18.30 -4.28 -44.83
C ASN A 640 -18.20 -5.36 -45.91
N ILE A 641 -18.12 -4.96 -47.17
CA ILE A 641 -17.91 -5.86 -48.31
C ILE A 641 -16.55 -6.53 -48.18
N ALA A 642 -15.47 -5.78 -47.99
CA ALA A 642 -14.12 -6.33 -47.82
C ALA A 642 -14.03 -7.33 -46.66
N LEU A 643 -14.62 -7.00 -45.50
CA LEU A 643 -14.70 -7.93 -44.36
C LEU A 643 -15.55 -9.15 -44.66
N CYS A 644 -16.61 -9.01 -45.46
CA CYS A 644 -17.44 -10.13 -45.89
C CYS A 644 -16.66 -11.07 -46.83
N GLU A 645 -15.95 -10.51 -47.82
CA GLU A 645 -15.09 -11.28 -48.73
C GLU A 645 -14.02 -12.06 -47.95
N GLU A 646 -13.44 -11.44 -46.92
CA GLU A 646 -12.39 -12.05 -46.10
C GLU A 646 -12.93 -13.19 -45.20
N VAL A 647 -14.13 -13.06 -44.60
CA VAL A 647 -14.70 -14.14 -43.76
C VAL A 647 -15.35 -15.27 -44.55
N THR A 648 -15.89 -15.00 -45.75
CA THR A 648 -16.55 -16.04 -46.57
C THR A 648 -15.61 -16.66 -47.59
N GLY A 649 -14.53 -15.97 -47.98
CA GLY A 649 -13.59 -16.40 -49.01
C GLY A 649 -14.05 -16.12 -50.45
N TYR A 650 -15.19 -15.45 -50.64
CA TYR A 650 -15.72 -15.11 -51.95
C TYR A 650 -15.50 -13.64 -52.27
N LYS A 651 -15.06 -13.32 -53.48
CA LYS A 651 -15.06 -11.94 -53.97
C LYS A 651 -16.50 -11.52 -54.27
N ILE A 652 -16.90 -10.33 -53.85
CA ILE A 652 -18.30 -9.90 -53.92
C ILE A 652 -18.45 -8.80 -54.96
N GLU A 653 -19.31 -9.04 -55.94
CA GLU A 653 -19.76 -8.05 -56.90
C GLU A 653 -21.22 -7.72 -56.65
N ILE A 654 -21.51 -6.46 -56.33
CA ILE A 654 -22.88 -6.01 -56.08
C ILE A 654 -23.42 -5.37 -57.35
N ILE A 655 -24.53 -5.91 -57.86
CA ILE A 655 -25.26 -5.37 -58.99
C ILE A 655 -26.64 -4.89 -58.54
N HIS A 656 -27.08 -3.78 -59.11
CA HIS A 656 -28.44 -3.27 -58.98
C HIS A 656 -28.92 -2.90 -60.39
N PRO A 657 -30.15 -3.28 -60.80
CA PRO A 657 -30.70 -2.96 -62.11
C PRO A 657 -30.75 -1.45 -62.41
#